data_AF-A0A4E0R4Q2-F1
#
_entry.id   AF-A0A4E0R4Q2-F1
#
_cell.length_a   1.000
_cell.length_b   1.000
_cell.length_c   1.000
_cell.angle_alpha   90.00
_cell.angle_beta   90.00
_cell.angle_gamma   90.00
#
_symmetry.space_group_name_H-M   'P 1'
#
loop_
_entity.id
_entity.type
_entity.pdbx_description
1 polymer ?
#
loop_
_entity_poly.entity_id
_entity_poly.type
_entity_poly.pdbx_seq_one_letter_code
_entity_poly.pdbx_strand_id
1 'polypeptide(L)'
;MHSSQAKISYVISRNKSEKTVKYRTPQGKEVCLTREVYLRDEISCKCLCCPDMKCKEGMPRCFSKKFAEGRLLPADIRLYLVVDGFYALNYWEVFEFEKIKGVIVTLSTAYYVQQQAPNRHPYKKIRAALEDPSQTCVLFDNEFHRSCFHSPAVNESAEDYTTRMNWVAAAWYQKHLGPKVSVVLVTDNKSLASQCAAKSVFPAGTVTPMILTLPELLQTYFCELTEAKLLLESLHASLETRQLTKLSHEAQSSINAANDVSTAVPNGPAAPQPGKIYPDHLSESALLAGLRSGQFLRGILRVSRFRAGTEAMVTLTDSSTVKHQPELKDALATRSEIAVHGMQCRNRAIDGDMVAIRLLPRAQWTAVSSNISAAENNAAEVVDTASGPVETRLVDEPVNFVSNVTTVPCGFVVGVIGRNWRDYVCAYVPNESDERTETGWILATPWDRRIPRIRVHTTQATKLSQERFVVRIDSWDAGSAYPHGHFVQSLGRIGDLETETQTLLIEHNLAIRVFSDAQLNEMAPYSAVRPWRVDQTEVKRRRDLRSPTVSGNPDSEDVLIFSIDPPGCQDVDDALSVRWLEPIRADDGSEHRRIQLGVHIADVTYFVPPGGFVDAEARRRSTSVYLADRRYDMLPGILSGDVCSLWSGVDRYAVSVIWEIDMDNLDVLSVWYGRTVIHSSYKLSYEVAQRIFDPPNSELQKHSNLSASEMCLEKIGGVEELTKLVPELKNLDRSHLLKELGRLEESVKLLVDVASAIRVRRVARGGLELDSIEVTVRFADPNARSGKLEDLVPKEALEMHSTVAELMIFANHWVARRCLESFPERSCLRRHPPPRPEFFDELQRCAAARGLSVNIESNRSLGQSLAAADDPKDPEVKKVLLQLTTRAMSNALYFSTGGDNLTREQFVHYGLALNLYTHFTSPIRRYADIIVHRILLTALGDCRSAISVKPVNSTTSNPILEDSLFTPEELSTVCRHMNEQHWAAQQVQRASLELFQALFFRDRPEDDPIRQADGIICQLRGNNGFVVLVSRFGIRGSVCVRDPQGQIAWMNSKSGDPHRIQWMPVNSGFEVERVHDSNKSDCGYLEVRNSRTSEVQRYTIFDHVTVGIQVAESAAHGLGLRLQLIRGPHQSTEASPMKISKESEQMKTELIESVQNLDSKRRQKRAFEEQQTISNDEVELVDQDVLIARLHEPGSMYHQFRKLLRDNTQTAIAPDQA
;
A
#
# COMPACT_ATOMS: atom_id res chain seq x y z
N MET A 1 8.18 11.83 35.85
CA MET A 1 7.59 12.79 36.81
C MET A 1 6.56 12.04 37.63
N HIS A 2 6.70 12.08 38.96
CA HIS A 2 5.87 11.32 39.90
C HIS A 2 4.37 11.58 39.74
N SER A 3 3.59 10.52 39.92
CA SER A 3 2.12 10.52 39.97
C SER A 3 1.62 11.42 41.12
N SER A 4 1.16 12.61 40.79
CA SER A 4 0.33 13.37 41.72
C SER A 4 -1.08 12.78 41.70
N GLN A 5 -1.43 12.01 42.72
CA GLN A 5 -2.81 11.54 42.93
C GLN A 5 -3.76 12.74 43.03
N ALA A 6 -4.65 12.89 42.04
CA ALA A 6 -5.70 13.89 42.08
C ALA A 6 -6.76 13.48 43.13
N LYS A 7 -6.97 14.32 44.14
CA LYS A 7 -8.10 14.17 45.08
C LYS A 7 -9.39 14.66 44.40
N ILE A 8 -10.33 13.74 44.18
CA ILE A 8 -11.63 14.00 43.55
C ILE A 8 -12.71 13.96 44.64
N SER A 9 -13.61 14.94 44.68
CA SER A 9 -14.75 14.98 45.63
C SER A 9 -16.06 15.28 44.90
N TYR A 10 -17.17 14.69 45.37
CA TYR A 10 -18.50 14.81 44.76
C TYR A 10 -19.56 15.28 45.76
N VAL A 11 -20.51 16.10 45.28
CA VAL A 11 -21.77 16.44 45.97
C VAL A 11 -22.92 15.99 45.09
N ILE A 12 -23.94 15.32 45.65
CA ILE A 12 -25.08 14.76 44.89
C ILE A 12 -26.37 15.50 45.28
N SER A 13 -27.07 16.06 44.28
CA SER A 13 -28.46 16.54 44.38
C SER A 13 -29.35 15.77 43.39
N ARG A 14 -30.69 15.80 43.56
CA ARG A 14 -31.65 14.88 42.91
C ARG A 14 -31.53 14.69 41.38
N ASN A 15 -30.94 15.64 40.63
CA ASN A 15 -30.70 15.59 39.17
C ASN A 15 -29.28 16.07 38.71
N LYS A 16 -28.39 16.44 39.64
CA LYS A 16 -27.09 17.06 39.35
C LYS A 16 -26.05 16.65 40.40
N SER A 17 -24.89 16.18 39.95
CA SER A 17 -23.71 15.98 40.79
C SER A 17 -22.59 16.95 40.40
N GLU A 18 -21.75 17.36 41.33
CA GLU A 18 -20.58 18.19 41.05
C GLU A 18 -19.30 17.36 41.19
N LYS A 19 -18.45 17.37 40.16
CA LYS A 19 -17.14 16.71 40.14
C LYS A 19 -16.05 17.76 40.26
N THR A 20 -15.35 17.77 41.38
CA THR A 20 -14.20 18.67 41.59
C THR A 20 -12.91 17.94 41.26
N VAL A 21 -12.14 18.46 40.31
CA VAL A 21 -10.82 17.93 39.92
C VAL A 21 -9.75 18.96 40.26
N LYS A 22 -8.81 18.59 41.12
CA LYS A 22 -7.61 19.38 41.38
C LYS A 22 -6.48 18.88 40.48
N TYR A 23 -5.93 19.77 39.64
CA TYR A 23 -4.79 19.43 38.80
C TYR A 23 -3.74 20.54 38.81
N ARG A 24 -2.50 20.17 38.57
CA ARG A 24 -1.38 21.10 38.44
C ARG A 24 -1.15 21.39 36.97
N THR A 25 -1.20 22.66 36.59
CA THR A 25 -0.91 23.10 35.22
C THR A 25 0.56 22.81 34.85
N PRO A 26 0.92 22.77 33.56
CA PRO A 26 2.31 22.63 33.12
C PRO A 26 3.26 23.71 33.68
N GLN A 27 2.71 24.85 34.11
CA GLN A 27 3.43 25.95 34.75
C GLN A 27 3.56 25.79 36.27
N GLY A 28 3.14 24.66 36.83
CA GLY A 28 3.25 24.36 38.25
C GLY A 28 2.15 24.95 39.15
N LYS A 29 1.17 25.69 38.60
CA LYS A 29 0.05 26.26 39.34
C LYS A 29 -1.04 25.21 39.59
N GLU A 30 -1.48 25.08 40.84
CA GLU A 30 -2.64 24.25 41.19
C GLU A 30 -3.95 24.94 40.81
N VAL A 31 -4.80 24.23 40.09
CA VAL A 31 -6.11 24.70 39.65
C VAL A 31 -7.15 23.69 40.12
N CYS A 32 -8.20 24.22 40.77
CA CYS A 32 -9.38 23.46 41.16
C CYS A 32 -10.46 23.71 40.11
N LEU A 33 -10.89 22.66 39.42
CA LEU A 33 -11.89 22.73 38.37
C LEU A 33 -13.12 21.91 38.78
N THR A 34 -14.24 22.60 39.00
CA THR A 34 -15.52 21.99 39.32
C THR A 34 -16.35 21.86 38.05
N ARG A 35 -16.75 20.64 37.71
CA ARG A 35 -17.66 20.35 36.59
C ARG A 35 -18.98 19.84 37.10
N GLU A 36 -20.05 20.22 36.41
CA GLU A 36 -21.38 19.67 36.66
C GLU A 36 -21.54 18.36 35.88
N VAL A 37 -22.02 17.32 36.56
CA VAL A 37 -22.35 16.00 36.00
C VAL A 37 -23.86 15.84 36.09
N TYR A 38 -24.52 15.83 34.93
CA TYR A 38 -25.96 15.69 34.83
C TYR A 38 -26.33 14.20 34.75
N LEU A 39 -27.18 13.76 35.68
CA LEU A 39 -27.63 12.37 35.74
C LEU A 39 -28.96 12.23 35.00
N ARG A 40 -29.03 11.26 34.08
CA ARG A 40 -30.17 11.06 33.18
C ARG A 40 -30.74 9.64 33.33
N ASP A 41 -32.06 9.54 33.21
CA ASP A 41 -32.79 8.27 33.18
C ASP A 41 -32.93 7.72 31.73
N GLU A 42 -32.61 8.54 30.73
CA GLU A 42 -32.90 8.30 29.30
C GLU A 42 -31.72 7.66 28.54
N ILE A 43 -30.69 7.16 29.23
CA ILE A 43 -29.51 6.60 28.57
C ILE A 43 -29.84 5.22 28.01
N SER A 44 -29.69 5.06 26.69
CA SER A 44 -29.99 3.80 26.01
C SER A 44 -29.03 2.68 26.44
N CYS A 45 -29.58 1.49 26.68
CA CYS A 45 -28.81 0.26 26.90
C CYS A 45 -28.12 -0.26 25.62
N LYS A 46 -28.46 0.30 24.45
CA LYS A 46 -27.94 -0.11 23.14
C LYS A 46 -28.18 -1.59 22.79
N CYS A 47 -29.21 -2.23 23.35
CA CYS A 47 -29.57 -3.62 23.07
C CYS A 47 -30.85 -3.71 22.23
N LEU A 48 -30.84 -4.45 21.11
CA LEU A 48 -32.05 -4.66 20.30
C LEU A 48 -33.11 -5.52 21.00
N CYS A 49 -32.69 -6.41 21.90
CA CYS A 49 -33.59 -7.24 22.70
C CYS A 49 -34.25 -6.49 23.88
N CYS A 50 -33.98 -5.20 24.05
CA CYS A 50 -34.53 -4.39 25.13
C CYS A 50 -36.07 -4.25 25.02
N PRO A 51 -36.83 -4.58 26.08
CA PRO A 51 -38.29 -4.41 26.09
C PRO A 51 -38.74 -2.97 26.40
N ASP A 52 -37.88 -2.12 26.96
CA ASP A 52 -38.23 -0.75 27.39
C ASP A 52 -38.21 0.24 26.22
N MET A 53 -39.34 0.93 26.01
CA MET A 53 -39.48 1.94 24.96
C MET A 53 -38.67 3.22 25.26
N LYS A 54 -38.38 3.52 26.53
CA LYS A 54 -37.57 4.70 26.90
C LYS A 54 -36.13 4.59 26.40
N CYS A 55 -35.57 3.38 26.36
CA CYS A 55 -34.26 3.12 25.78
C CYS A 55 -34.23 3.30 24.26
N LYS A 56 -35.39 3.21 23.59
CA LYS A 56 -35.55 3.47 22.15
C LYS A 56 -35.75 4.96 21.85
N GLU A 57 -36.39 5.70 22.76
CA GLU A 57 -36.59 7.16 22.67
C GLU A 57 -35.32 7.96 23.02
N GLY A 58 -34.49 7.46 23.94
CA GLY A 58 -33.19 8.03 24.30
C GLY A 58 -32.08 7.85 23.25
N MET A 59 -32.37 7.23 22.11
CA MET A 59 -31.46 7.20 20.96
C MET A 59 -31.40 8.60 20.32
N PRO A 60 -30.20 9.16 20.03
CA PRO A 60 -30.11 10.53 19.52
C PRO A 60 -30.85 10.67 18.18
N ARG A 61 -31.71 11.70 18.03
CA ARG A 61 -32.48 11.98 16.80
C ARG A 61 -31.63 12.22 15.55
N CYS A 62 -30.35 12.55 15.73
CA CYS A 62 -29.34 12.73 14.69
C CYS A 62 -28.73 11.42 14.17
N PHE A 63 -29.07 10.27 14.76
CA PHE A 63 -28.91 8.96 14.12
C PHE A 63 -30.16 8.73 13.26
N SER A 64 -30.04 8.92 11.95
CA SER A 64 -31.10 8.50 11.04
C SER A 64 -31.36 7.00 11.30
N LYS A 65 -32.63 6.58 11.28
CA LYS A 65 -33.11 5.22 11.56
C LYS A 65 -32.33 4.08 10.87
N LYS A 66 -31.51 4.37 9.85
CA LYS A 66 -30.69 3.41 9.10
C LYS A 66 -29.27 3.21 9.66
N PHE A 67 -28.72 4.16 10.42
CA PHE A 67 -27.36 4.07 10.99
C PHE A 67 -27.29 3.38 12.36
N ALA A 68 -28.44 3.20 13.01
CA ALA A 68 -28.48 2.72 14.40
C ALA A 68 -28.28 1.20 14.50
N GLU A 69 -28.64 0.39 13.51
CA GLU A 69 -28.72 -1.08 13.67
C GLU A 69 -27.37 -1.76 13.90
N GLY A 70 -26.25 -1.21 13.41
CA GLY A 70 -24.91 -1.80 13.58
C GLY A 70 -24.10 -1.34 14.79
N ARG A 71 -24.61 -0.37 15.58
CA ARG A 71 -23.99 0.05 16.86
C ARG A 71 -24.79 -0.40 18.08
N LEU A 72 -25.72 -1.31 17.86
CA LEU A 72 -26.55 -1.93 18.88
C LEU A 72 -26.16 -3.39 18.99
N LEU A 73 -26.29 -3.95 20.19
CA LEU A 73 -26.13 -5.38 20.38
C LEU A 73 -27.28 -6.14 19.71
N PRO A 74 -26.96 -7.09 18.80
CA PRO A 74 -27.94 -7.95 18.14
C PRO A 74 -28.86 -8.71 19.12
N ALA A 75 -30.11 -8.97 18.70
CA ALA A 75 -31.13 -9.57 19.58
C ALA A 75 -30.95 -11.10 19.78
N ASP A 76 -30.15 -11.74 18.94
CA ASP A 76 -29.80 -13.17 18.98
C ASP A 76 -28.75 -13.49 20.05
N ILE A 77 -27.95 -12.51 20.47
CA ILE A 77 -26.94 -12.69 21.51
C ILE A 77 -27.61 -12.89 22.88
N ARG A 78 -27.22 -13.96 23.57
CA ARG A 78 -27.75 -14.35 24.89
C ARG A 78 -26.79 -14.09 26.05
N LEU A 79 -25.50 -13.89 25.76
CA LEU A 79 -24.44 -13.66 26.75
C LEU A 79 -23.88 -12.25 26.56
N TYR A 80 -23.95 -11.41 27.59
CA TYR A 80 -23.36 -10.06 27.58
C TYR A 80 -22.23 -9.94 28.59
N LEU A 81 -21.13 -9.35 28.16
CA LEU A 81 -19.88 -9.25 28.92
C LEU A 81 -19.64 -7.79 29.32
N VAL A 82 -19.71 -7.48 30.61
CA VAL A 82 -19.28 -6.18 31.14
C VAL A 82 -17.81 -6.29 31.52
N VAL A 83 -16.94 -5.56 30.80
CA VAL A 83 -15.49 -5.67 30.96
C VAL A 83 -14.97 -4.62 31.95
N ASP A 84 -14.24 -5.07 32.97
CA ASP A 84 -13.65 -4.20 33.98
C ASP A 84 -12.40 -3.46 33.50
N GLY A 85 -12.03 -2.39 34.20
CA GLY A 85 -10.90 -1.51 33.87
C GLY A 85 -9.56 -2.25 33.70
N PHE A 86 -9.26 -3.19 34.60
CA PHE A 86 -8.02 -3.97 34.56
C PHE A 86 -7.88 -4.83 33.29
N TYR A 87 -8.92 -5.60 32.94
CA TYR A 87 -8.90 -6.43 31.73
C TYR A 87 -8.98 -5.59 30.46
N ALA A 88 -9.73 -4.48 30.46
CA ALA A 88 -9.75 -3.56 29.33
C ALA A 88 -8.40 -2.88 29.08
N LEU A 89 -7.60 -2.65 30.12
CA LEU A 89 -6.28 -2.05 29.99
C LEU A 89 -5.23 -3.05 29.48
N ASN A 90 -5.22 -4.26 30.03
CA ASN A 90 -4.11 -5.20 29.88
C ASN A 90 -4.41 -6.40 28.97
N TYR A 91 -5.69 -6.72 28.74
CA TYR A 91 -6.12 -7.95 28.06
C TYR A 91 -7.20 -7.69 26.99
N TRP A 92 -7.31 -6.46 26.48
CA TRP A 92 -8.33 -6.09 25.48
C TRP A 92 -8.31 -7.00 24.25
N GLU A 93 -7.12 -7.46 23.87
CA GLU A 93 -6.85 -8.30 22.70
C GLU A 93 -7.59 -9.63 22.73
N VAL A 94 -7.87 -10.16 23.93
CA VAL A 94 -8.69 -11.37 24.09
C VAL A 94 -10.13 -11.10 23.64
N PHE A 95 -10.65 -9.90 23.85
CA PHE A 95 -12.01 -9.52 23.45
C PHE A 95 -12.10 -9.14 21.96
N GLU A 96 -10.98 -9.09 21.23
CA GLU A 96 -10.97 -8.81 19.77
C GLU A 96 -11.31 -10.07 18.94
N PHE A 97 -11.30 -11.27 19.55
CA PHE A 97 -11.66 -12.52 18.91
C PHE A 97 -13.11 -12.50 18.44
N GLU A 98 -13.34 -12.79 17.16
CA GLU A 98 -14.67 -12.71 16.51
C GLU A 98 -15.75 -13.59 17.18
N LYS A 99 -15.34 -14.69 17.83
CA LYS A 99 -16.26 -15.56 18.57
C LYS A 99 -16.76 -14.94 19.88
N ILE A 100 -16.07 -13.96 20.44
CA ILE A 100 -16.46 -13.28 21.67
C ILE A 100 -17.35 -12.08 21.31
N LYS A 101 -18.66 -12.30 21.32
CA LYS A 101 -19.67 -11.29 20.97
C LYS A 101 -20.37 -10.73 22.21
N GLY A 102 -21.00 -9.56 22.07
CA GLY A 102 -21.83 -8.98 23.15
C GLY A 102 -21.04 -8.23 24.23
N VAL A 103 -19.95 -7.56 23.85
CA VAL A 103 -19.06 -6.86 24.78
C VAL A 103 -19.61 -5.47 25.11
N ILE A 104 -19.73 -5.16 26.40
CA ILE A 104 -20.17 -3.88 26.94
C ILE A 104 -18.99 -3.22 27.65
N VAL A 105 -18.52 -2.12 27.07
CA VAL A 105 -17.53 -1.24 27.70
C VAL A 105 -18.29 -0.12 28.39
N THR A 106 -18.06 0.07 29.68
CA THR A 106 -18.64 1.22 30.38
C THR A 106 -17.78 2.47 30.19
N LEU A 107 -18.39 3.65 30.32
CA LEU A 107 -17.64 4.91 30.29
C LEU A 107 -16.62 4.99 31.43
N SER A 108 -16.93 4.43 32.60
CA SER A 108 -15.96 4.29 33.71
C SER A 108 -14.73 3.47 33.29
N THR A 109 -14.92 2.31 32.65
CA THR A 109 -13.83 1.49 32.10
C THR A 109 -13.02 2.26 31.06
N ALA A 110 -13.68 2.94 30.12
CA ALA A 110 -12.99 3.72 29.09
C ALA A 110 -12.16 4.87 29.69
N TYR A 111 -12.66 5.55 30.73
CA TYR A 111 -11.91 6.57 31.47
C TYR A 111 -10.76 6.00 32.27
N TYR A 112 -10.94 4.84 32.91
CA TYR A 112 -9.86 4.15 33.62
C TYR A 112 -8.72 3.85 32.65
N VAL A 113 -9.00 3.24 31.49
CA VAL A 113 -7.99 2.95 30.47
C VAL A 113 -7.32 4.24 29.97
N GLN A 114 -8.10 5.30 29.70
CA GLN A 114 -7.54 6.57 29.23
C GLN A 114 -6.59 7.22 30.24
N GLN A 115 -6.83 7.04 31.55
CA GLN A 115 -6.04 7.65 32.62
C GLN A 115 -4.84 6.80 33.04
N GLN A 116 -5.00 5.47 33.07
CA GLN A 116 -3.99 4.54 33.56
C GLN A 116 -3.04 4.04 32.46
N ALA A 117 -3.44 4.09 31.19
CA ALA A 117 -2.58 3.65 30.10
C ALA A 117 -1.34 4.55 29.96
N PRO A 118 -0.14 3.99 29.77
CA PRO A 118 1.08 4.76 29.58
C PRO A 118 1.08 5.56 28.25
N ASN A 119 0.24 5.15 27.29
CA ASN A 119 0.03 5.81 26.02
C ASN A 119 -1.46 5.69 25.62
N ARG A 120 -1.90 6.42 24.58
CA ARG A 120 -3.29 6.37 24.12
C ARG A 120 -3.67 5.09 23.34
N HIS A 121 -2.76 4.13 23.18
CA HIS A 121 -2.96 2.98 22.30
C HIS A 121 -4.09 2.04 22.78
N PRO A 122 -4.14 1.58 24.04
CA PRO A 122 -5.25 0.74 24.51
C PRO A 122 -6.62 1.42 24.35
N TYR A 123 -6.69 2.72 24.62
CA TYR A 123 -7.92 3.51 24.40
C TYR A 123 -8.32 3.58 22.93
N LYS A 124 -7.36 3.77 22.02
CA LYS A 124 -7.62 3.76 20.57
C LYS A 124 -8.11 2.40 20.08
N LYS A 125 -7.58 1.29 20.62
CA LYS A 125 -8.07 -0.06 20.29
C LYS A 125 -9.53 -0.26 20.71
N ILE A 126 -9.88 0.12 21.93
CA ILE A 126 -11.26 0.06 22.42
C ILE A 126 -12.18 0.91 21.54
N ARG A 127 -11.74 2.14 21.20
CA ARG A 127 -12.47 3.02 20.27
C ARG A 127 -12.67 2.38 18.90
N ALA A 128 -11.64 1.76 18.33
CA ALA A 128 -11.73 1.08 17.05
C ALA A 128 -12.72 -0.09 17.11
N ALA A 129 -12.71 -0.88 18.19
CA ALA A 129 -13.67 -1.96 18.41
C ALA A 129 -15.13 -1.46 18.56
N LEU A 130 -15.33 -0.27 19.14
CA LEU A 130 -16.65 0.38 19.23
C LEU A 130 -17.13 0.96 17.89
N GLU A 131 -16.21 1.27 17.00
CA GLU A 131 -16.51 1.75 15.64
C GLU A 131 -16.74 0.60 14.66
N ASP A 132 -16.19 -0.57 14.95
CA ASP A 132 -16.28 -1.80 14.16
C ASP A 132 -17.56 -2.60 14.50
N PRO A 133 -18.57 -2.64 13.61
CA PRO A 133 -19.82 -3.36 13.86
C PRO A 133 -19.63 -4.87 14.03
N SER A 134 -18.57 -5.45 13.43
CA SER A 134 -18.34 -6.90 13.48
C SER A 134 -17.96 -7.38 14.88
N GLN A 135 -17.40 -6.49 15.71
CA GLN A 135 -16.97 -6.79 17.07
C GLN A 135 -18.15 -6.83 18.06
N THR A 136 -19.35 -6.39 17.66
CA THR A 136 -20.55 -6.36 18.51
C THR A 136 -20.25 -5.76 19.90
N CYS A 137 -19.56 -4.62 19.90
CA CYS A 137 -19.08 -3.93 21.10
C CYS A 137 -19.81 -2.59 21.27
N VAL A 138 -20.29 -2.30 22.47
CA VAL A 138 -21.03 -1.06 22.76
C VAL A 138 -20.47 -0.30 23.95
N LEU A 139 -20.54 1.04 23.86
CA LEU A 139 -20.19 1.94 24.95
C LEU A 139 -21.44 2.29 25.76
N PHE A 140 -21.45 1.99 27.06
CA PHE A 140 -22.52 2.35 27.98
C PHE A 140 -22.11 3.49 28.92
N ASP A 141 -22.87 4.58 28.88
CA ASP A 141 -22.59 5.83 29.60
C ASP A 141 -23.04 5.78 31.06
N ASN A 142 -22.52 4.80 31.83
CA ASN A 142 -22.87 4.55 33.22
C ASN A 142 -22.58 5.75 34.16
N GLU A 143 -21.56 6.56 33.87
CA GLU A 143 -21.21 7.78 34.63
C GLU A 143 -22.29 8.86 34.58
N PHE A 144 -23.13 8.86 33.54
CA PHE A 144 -24.23 9.81 33.38
C PHE A 144 -25.60 9.16 33.66
N HIS A 145 -25.63 7.85 33.91
CA HIS A 145 -26.87 7.12 34.14
C HIS A 145 -27.27 7.21 35.61
N ARG A 146 -28.48 7.71 35.89
CA ARG A 146 -28.94 7.98 37.27
C ARG A 146 -28.85 6.80 38.22
N SER A 147 -29.28 5.62 37.77
CA SER A 147 -29.24 4.40 38.60
C SER A 147 -27.86 3.73 38.68
N CYS A 148 -26.93 4.07 37.79
CA CYS A 148 -25.61 3.42 37.76
C CYS A 148 -24.54 4.29 38.41
N PHE A 149 -24.66 5.61 38.34
CA PHE A 149 -23.69 6.54 38.88
C PHE A 149 -23.63 6.52 40.41
N HIS A 150 -22.42 6.35 40.92
CA HIS A 150 -22.09 6.51 42.33
C HIS A 150 -20.79 7.29 42.47
N SER A 151 -20.70 8.16 43.47
CA SER A 151 -19.45 8.85 43.78
C SER A 151 -18.39 7.86 44.31
N PRO A 152 -17.08 8.11 44.11
CA PRO A 152 -16.01 7.38 44.77
C PRO A 152 -16.14 7.45 46.29
N ALA A 153 -15.87 6.34 46.96
CA ALA A 153 -15.79 6.28 48.41
C ALA A 153 -14.49 6.94 48.91
N VAL A 154 -14.46 7.27 50.20
CA VAL A 154 -13.28 7.90 50.82
C VAL A 154 -12.09 6.94 50.75
N ASN A 155 -10.99 7.39 50.15
CA ASN A 155 -9.75 6.63 49.92
C ASN A 155 -9.92 5.38 49.02
N GLU A 156 -10.95 5.33 48.17
CA GLU A 156 -11.11 4.28 47.16
C GLU A 156 -10.08 4.44 46.04
N SER A 157 -9.47 3.33 45.60
CA SER A 157 -8.57 3.34 44.46
C SER A 157 -9.36 3.52 43.15
N ALA A 158 -8.70 3.99 42.08
CA ALA A 158 -9.34 4.13 40.78
C ALA A 158 -9.81 2.77 40.20
N GLU A 159 -9.11 1.68 40.55
CA GLU A 159 -9.46 0.32 40.16
C GLU A 159 -10.71 -0.15 40.90
N ASP A 160 -10.73 -0.07 42.23
CA ASP A 160 -11.89 -0.44 43.05
C ASP A 160 -13.15 0.34 42.67
N TYR A 161 -12.99 1.64 42.41
CA TYR A 161 -14.06 2.50 41.92
C TYR A 161 -14.67 1.97 40.62
N THR A 162 -13.81 1.60 39.67
CA THR A 162 -14.22 1.11 38.36
C THR A 162 -14.90 -0.25 38.48
N THR A 163 -14.35 -1.18 39.26
CA THR A 163 -14.95 -2.50 39.53
C THR A 163 -16.35 -2.36 40.15
N ARG A 164 -16.51 -1.46 41.14
CA ARG A 164 -17.81 -1.21 41.77
C ARG A 164 -18.81 -0.60 40.79
N MET A 165 -18.41 0.40 40.01
CA MET A 165 -19.25 1.02 38.97
C MET A 165 -19.70 0.00 37.91
N ASN A 166 -18.80 -0.90 37.52
CA ASN A 166 -19.08 -1.96 36.55
C ASN A 166 -19.99 -3.05 37.10
N TRP A 167 -19.86 -3.41 38.38
CA TRP A 167 -20.85 -4.27 39.06
C TRP A 167 -22.25 -3.66 39.04
N VAL A 168 -22.38 -2.37 39.39
CA VAL A 168 -23.68 -1.69 39.38
C VAL A 168 -24.28 -1.68 37.97
N ALA A 169 -23.46 -1.41 36.95
CA ALA A 169 -23.89 -1.48 35.56
C ALA A 169 -24.35 -2.89 35.16
N ALA A 170 -23.59 -3.94 35.50
CA ALA A 170 -23.95 -5.33 35.22
C ALA A 170 -25.26 -5.75 35.91
N ALA A 171 -25.44 -5.38 37.18
CA ALA A 171 -26.67 -5.61 37.93
C ALA A 171 -27.87 -4.88 37.31
N TRP A 172 -27.66 -3.66 36.83
CA TRP A 172 -28.68 -2.90 36.10
C TRP A 172 -29.06 -3.59 34.78
N TYR A 173 -28.08 -3.99 33.95
CA TYR A 173 -28.34 -4.70 32.69
C TYR A 173 -29.12 -6.00 32.90
N GLN A 174 -28.72 -6.81 33.88
CA GLN A 174 -29.39 -8.08 34.17
C GLN A 174 -30.84 -7.87 34.61
N LYS A 175 -31.10 -6.85 35.45
CA LYS A 175 -32.45 -6.46 35.87
C LYS A 175 -33.27 -5.92 34.70
N HIS A 176 -32.65 -5.13 33.82
CA HIS A 176 -33.30 -4.43 32.72
C HIS A 176 -33.67 -5.36 31.55
N LEU A 177 -32.82 -6.33 31.22
CA LEU A 177 -33.04 -7.27 30.10
C LEU A 177 -33.79 -8.54 30.51
N GLY A 178 -33.91 -8.80 31.81
CA GLY A 178 -34.60 -9.96 32.36
C GLY A 178 -33.83 -11.28 32.18
N PRO A 179 -34.48 -12.44 32.43
CA PRO A 179 -33.80 -13.74 32.50
C PRO A 179 -33.41 -14.33 31.14
N LYS A 180 -33.83 -13.72 30.02
CA LYS A 180 -33.52 -14.21 28.66
C LYS A 180 -32.08 -13.91 28.21
N VAL A 181 -31.36 -13.11 28.97
CA VAL A 181 -29.97 -12.71 28.72
C VAL A 181 -29.17 -12.96 29.99
N SER A 182 -27.99 -13.55 29.85
CA SER A 182 -27.05 -13.75 30.93
C SER A 182 -25.98 -12.65 30.88
N VAL A 183 -25.85 -11.90 31.97
CA VAL A 183 -24.85 -10.83 32.10
C VAL A 183 -23.71 -11.33 32.99
N VAL A 184 -22.48 -11.17 32.50
CA VAL A 184 -21.25 -11.54 33.21
C VAL A 184 -20.39 -10.30 33.41
N LEU A 185 -20.01 -10.03 34.66
CA LEU A 185 -18.94 -9.10 34.97
C LEU A 185 -17.61 -9.84 34.92
N VAL A 186 -16.72 -9.38 34.04
CA VAL A 186 -15.36 -9.91 33.89
C VAL A 186 -14.40 -9.00 34.65
N THR A 187 -13.91 -9.46 35.81
CA THR A 187 -13.05 -8.66 36.71
C THR A 187 -12.01 -9.52 37.42
N ASP A 188 -10.83 -8.94 37.66
CA ASP A 188 -9.76 -9.56 38.43
C ASP A 188 -10.02 -9.45 39.95
N ASN A 189 -10.70 -8.38 40.39
CA ASN A 189 -11.02 -8.14 41.79
C ASN A 189 -12.36 -8.81 42.18
N LYS A 190 -12.37 -10.15 42.16
CA LYS A 190 -13.55 -10.96 42.49
C LYS A 190 -14.04 -10.74 43.92
N SER A 191 -13.14 -10.46 44.85
CA SER A 191 -13.46 -10.25 46.26
C SER A 191 -14.36 -9.02 46.45
N LEU A 192 -14.01 -7.88 45.85
CA LEU A 192 -14.79 -6.65 45.92
C LEU A 192 -16.12 -6.80 45.19
N ALA A 193 -16.12 -7.36 43.99
CA ALA A 193 -17.34 -7.59 43.22
C ALA A 193 -18.33 -8.49 44.00
N SER A 194 -17.85 -9.54 44.66
CA SER A 194 -18.68 -10.43 45.48
C SER A 194 -19.24 -9.74 46.72
N GLN A 195 -18.47 -8.85 47.36
CA GLN A 195 -18.96 -8.02 48.46
C GLN A 195 -20.04 -7.05 48.00
N CYS A 196 -19.90 -6.43 46.82
CA CYS A 196 -20.92 -5.59 46.22
C CYS A 196 -22.19 -6.40 45.89
N ALA A 197 -22.02 -7.63 45.39
CA ALA A 197 -23.13 -8.54 45.13
C ALA A 197 -23.91 -8.90 46.40
N ALA A 198 -23.22 -9.25 47.48
CA ALA A 198 -23.84 -9.58 48.77
C ALA A 198 -24.63 -8.41 49.37
N LYS A 199 -24.21 -7.17 49.10
CA LYS A 199 -24.91 -5.95 49.54
C LYS A 199 -26.10 -5.56 48.65
N SER A 200 -26.23 -6.19 47.47
CA SER A 200 -27.25 -5.85 46.48
C SER A 200 -28.52 -6.69 46.69
N VAL A 201 -29.67 -6.04 46.87
CA VAL A 201 -30.95 -6.75 47.05
C VAL A 201 -31.61 -6.97 45.69
N PHE A 202 -31.71 -8.23 45.27
CA PHE A 202 -32.44 -8.62 44.06
C PHE A 202 -33.86 -9.12 44.40
N PRO A 203 -34.90 -8.76 43.63
CA PRO A 203 -36.24 -9.33 43.82
C PRO A 203 -36.23 -10.85 43.65
N ALA A 204 -37.01 -11.57 44.46
CA ALA A 204 -37.11 -13.03 44.41
C ALA A 204 -37.43 -13.52 42.98
N GLY A 205 -36.60 -14.43 42.45
CA GLY A 205 -36.72 -14.96 41.08
C GLY A 205 -35.93 -14.19 40.00
N THR A 206 -35.21 -13.12 40.35
CA THR A 206 -34.32 -12.41 39.40
C THR A 206 -32.94 -13.08 39.36
N VAL A 207 -32.45 -13.41 38.16
CA VAL A 207 -31.09 -13.94 37.96
C VAL A 207 -30.09 -12.84 38.32
N THR A 208 -29.10 -13.15 39.16
CA THR A 208 -28.00 -12.24 39.48
C THR A 208 -26.92 -12.33 38.41
N PRO A 209 -26.22 -11.23 38.05
CA PRO A 209 -25.06 -11.30 37.16
C PRO A 209 -24.00 -12.25 37.72
N MET A 210 -23.33 -12.99 36.85
CA MET A 210 -22.18 -13.81 37.25
C MET A 210 -20.91 -12.96 37.33
N ILE A 211 -20.02 -13.31 38.26
CA ILE A 211 -18.71 -12.68 38.40
C ILE A 211 -17.66 -13.74 38.07
N LEU A 212 -16.94 -13.53 36.97
CA LEU A 212 -15.90 -14.45 36.51
C LEU A 212 -14.60 -13.69 36.28
N THR A 213 -13.48 -14.36 36.55
CA THR A 213 -12.18 -13.91 36.03
C THR A 213 -12.09 -14.23 34.53
N LEU A 214 -11.16 -13.61 33.81
CA LEU A 214 -11.00 -13.90 32.38
C LEU A 214 -10.66 -15.38 32.09
N PRO A 215 -9.78 -16.07 32.86
CA PRO A 215 -9.59 -17.51 32.72
C PRO A 215 -10.87 -18.34 32.97
N GLU A 216 -11.64 -18.00 34.00
CA GLU A 216 -12.91 -18.68 34.32
C GLU A 216 -13.94 -18.49 33.19
N LEU A 217 -14.00 -17.30 32.60
CA LEU A 217 -14.88 -16.99 31.47
C LEU A 217 -14.54 -17.85 30.25
N LEU A 218 -13.26 -17.89 29.86
CA LEU A 218 -12.80 -18.69 28.73
C LEU A 218 -13.05 -20.17 28.97
N GLN A 219 -12.87 -20.67 30.20
CA GLN A 219 -13.12 -22.07 30.50
C GLN A 219 -14.62 -22.42 30.51
N THR A 220 -15.49 -21.49 30.89
CA THR A 220 -16.94 -21.74 31.04
C THR A 220 -17.69 -21.59 29.72
N TYR A 221 -17.42 -20.52 28.96
CA TYR A 221 -18.19 -20.16 27.78
C TYR A 221 -17.45 -20.37 26.46
N PHE A 222 -16.11 -20.41 26.50
CA PHE A 222 -15.28 -20.43 25.29
C PHE A 222 -14.19 -21.50 25.39
N CYS A 223 -14.51 -22.68 25.92
CA CYS A 223 -13.51 -23.71 26.24
C CYS A 223 -12.74 -24.21 25.00
N GLU A 224 -13.38 -24.13 23.83
CA GLU A 224 -12.85 -24.47 22.50
C GLU A 224 -11.92 -23.40 21.90
N LEU A 225 -11.86 -22.18 22.45
CA LEU A 225 -10.96 -21.11 22.00
C LEU A 225 -9.56 -21.29 22.61
N THR A 226 -8.82 -22.29 22.13
CA THR A 226 -7.45 -22.58 22.61
C THR A 226 -6.49 -21.41 22.39
N GLU A 227 -6.61 -20.68 21.29
CA GLU A 227 -5.76 -19.51 20.99
C GLU A 227 -5.94 -18.37 21.98
N ALA A 228 -7.19 -18.08 22.37
CA ALA A 228 -7.48 -17.05 23.37
C ALA A 228 -6.86 -17.40 24.74
N LYS A 229 -6.81 -18.69 25.09
CA LYS A 229 -6.13 -19.18 26.30
C LYS A 229 -4.61 -18.99 26.22
N LEU A 230 -3.99 -19.34 25.09
CA LEU A 230 -2.56 -19.13 24.86
C LEU A 230 -2.16 -17.65 24.89
N LEU A 231 -2.97 -16.78 24.26
CA LEU A 231 -2.81 -15.34 24.34
C LEU A 231 -2.88 -14.85 25.80
N LEU A 232 -3.88 -15.31 26.55
CA LEU A 232 -4.06 -14.94 27.95
C LEU A 232 -2.83 -15.33 28.81
N GLU A 233 -2.32 -16.56 28.63
CA GLU A 233 -1.12 -17.04 29.32
C GLU A 233 0.12 -16.20 28.97
N SER A 234 0.32 -15.89 27.69
CA SER A 234 1.45 -15.10 27.21
C SER A 234 1.39 -13.65 27.72
N LEU A 235 0.20 -13.03 27.70
CA LEU A 235 -0.04 -11.69 28.26
C LEU A 235 0.22 -11.66 29.76
N HIS A 236 -0.25 -12.67 30.50
CA HIS A 236 -0.04 -12.75 31.94
C HIS A 236 1.44 -12.81 32.30
N ALA A 237 2.21 -13.69 31.65
CA ALA A 237 3.66 -13.78 31.84
C ALA A 237 4.40 -12.48 31.48
N SER A 238 3.97 -11.79 30.41
CA SER A 238 4.52 -10.48 30.02
C SER A 238 4.26 -9.42 31.09
N LEU A 239 3.04 -9.36 31.65
CA LEU A 239 2.68 -8.41 32.71
C LEU A 239 3.43 -8.67 34.02
N GLU A 240 3.56 -9.92 34.45
CA GLU A 240 4.33 -10.28 35.65
C GLU A 240 5.79 -9.83 35.52
N THR A 241 6.41 -10.08 34.36
CA THR A 241 7.77 -9.65 34.06
C THR A 241 7.90 -8.14 34.16
N ARG A 242 6.96 -7.41 33.57
CA ARG A 242 6.94 -5.94 33.60
C ARG A 242 6.80 -5.38 35.02
N GLN A 243 6.00 -6.04 35.87
CA GLN A 243 5.83 -5.64 37.27
C GLN A 243 7.12 -5.90 38.07
N LEU A 244 7.76 -7.05 37.89
CA LEU A 244 9.04 -7.38 38.51
C LEU A 244 10.15 -6.38 38.12
N THR A 245 10.20 -5.98 36.85
CA THR A 245 11.15 -4.94 36.39
C THR A 245 10.87 -3.57 37.00
N LYS A 246 9.60 -3.19 37.20
CA LYS A 246 9.27 -1.93 37.87
C LYS A 246 9.71 -1.93 39.33
N LEU A 247 9.45 -3.00 40.07
CA LEU A 247 9.83 -3.13 41.48
C LEU A 247 11.34 -3.09 41.68
N SER A 248 12.12 -3.72 40.80
CA SER A 248 13.59 -3.63 40.85
C SER A 248 14.08 -2.20 40.56
N HIS A 249 13.49 -1.53 39.57
CA HIS A 249 13.85 -0.15 39.24
C HIS A 249 13.50 0.85 40.35
N GLU A 250 12.37 0.68 41.04
CA GLU A 250 11.98 1.47 42.20
C GLU A 250 12.93 1.25 43.37
N ALA A 251 13.33 -0.01 43.64
CA ALA A 251 14.33 -0.35 44.65
C ALA A 251 15.70 0.28 44.34
N GLN A 252 16.18 0.23 43.10
CA GLN A 252 17.43 0.88 42.68
C GLN A 252 17.33 2.41 42.71
N SER A 253 16.20 3.01 42.33
CA SER A 253 16.00 4.46 42.38
C SER A 253 16.01 5.02 43.81
N SER A 254 15.52 4.22 44.77
CA SER A 254 15.53 4.55 46.20
C SER A 254 16.96 4.58 46.78
N ILE A 255 17.87 3.78 46.21
CA ILE A 255 19.30 3.72 46.59
C ILE A 255 20.08 4.88 45.94
N ASN A 256 19.78 5.22 44.67
CA ASN A 256 20.50 6.25 43.92
C ASN A 256 20.02 7.69 44.21
N ALA A 257 18.81 7.88 44.76
CA ALA A 257 18.28 9.19 45.14
C ALA A 257 19.09 9.89 46.26
N ALA A 258 20.03 9.18 46.90
CA ALA A 258 20.92 9.75 47.91
C ALA A 258 22.15 10.48 47.33
N ASN A 259 22.46 10.37 46.03
CA ASN A 259 23.77 10.78 45.49
C ASN A 259 23.81 11.67 44.24
N ASP A 260 22.70 12.16 43.67
CA ASP A 260 22.77 12.97 42.43
C ASP A 260 22.00 14.29 42.48
N VAL A 261 22.74 15.37 42.75
CA VAL A 261 22.38 16.76 42.40
C VAL A 261 23.45 17.26 41.42
N SER A 262 23.34 16.85 40.15
CA SER A 262 23.95 17.60 39.05
C SER A 262 23.06 17.56 37.81
N THR A 263 22.54 18.74 37.44
CA THR A 263 21.69 19.00 36.27
C THR A 263 22.52 19.30 35.02
N ALA A 264 23.65 18.62 34.86
CA ALA A 264 24.49 18.74 33.66
C ALA A 264 24.28 17.52 32.77
N VAL A 265 23.73 17.75 31.57
CA VAL A 265 23.65 16.72 30.52
C VAL A 265 25.08 16.38 30.08
N PRO A 266 25.57 15.13 30.23
CA PRO A 266 26.95 14.80 29.90
C PRO A 266 27.25 14.93 28.40
N ASN A 267 28.44 15.45 28.09
CA ASN A 267 28.92 15.78 26.73
C ASN A 267 29.34 14.56 25.87
N GLY A 268 28.89 13.34 26.19
CA GLY A 268 29.21 12.10 25.44
C GLY A 268 28.08 11.06 25.48
N PRO A 269 28.14 9.95 24.71
CA PRO A 269 27.22 8.82 24.91
C PRO A 269 27.35 8.36 26.36
N ALA A 270 26.28 8.48 27.14
CA ALA A 270 26.30 8.02 28.52
C ALA A 270 26.59 6.52 28.49
N ALA A 271 27.70 6.10 29.11
CA ALA A 271 27.99 4.68 29.27
C ALA A 271 26.80 4.04 30.01
N PRO A 272 26.37 2.83 29.60
CA PRO A 272 25.28 2.15 30.30
C PRO A 272 25.68 1.94 31.77
N GLN A 273 24.70 2.09 32.67
CA GLN A 273 24.92 1.84 34.10
C GLN A 273 25.32 0.37 34.34
N PRO A 274 26.02 0.04 35.44
CA PRO A 274 26.37 -1.34 35.76
C PRO A 274 25.13 -2.27 35.74
N GLY A 275 25.20 -3.34 34.94
CA GLY A 275 24.09 -4.28 34.74
C GLY A 275 23.08 -3.92 33.64
N LYS A 276 23.22 -2.76 32.99
CA LYS A 276 22.44 -2.38 31.80
C LYS A 276 23.26 -2.59 30.52
N ILE A 277 22.59 -3.01 29.45
CA ILE A 277 23.19 -3.16 28.10
C ILE A 277 23.09 -1.85 27.32
N TYR A 278 21.99 -1.13 27.52
CA TYR A 278 21.70 0.12 26.84
C TYR A 278 21.56 1.28 27.84
N PRO A 279 21.85 2.52 27.43
CA PRO A 279 21.58 3.69 28.26
C PRO A 279 20.08 4.01 28.32
N ASP A 280 19.64 4.60 29.42
CA ASP A 280 18.25 5.00 29.59
C ASP A 280 17.86 6.11 28.59
N HIS A 281 16.60 6.10 28.14
CA HIS A 281 16.09 7.17 27.28
C HIS A 281 15.86 8.44 28.09
N LEU A 282 16.12 9.59 27.47
CA LEU A 282 15.81 10.89 28.09
C LEU A 282 14.30 11.06 28.28
N SER A 283 13.91 11.86 29.28
CA SER A 283 12.51 12.22 29.51
C SER A 283 11.94 13.03 28.34
N GLU A 284 10.64 12.95 28.12
CA GLU A 284 9.96 13.68 27.03
C GLU A 284 10.21 15.19 27.09
N SER A 285 10.22 15.78 28.29
CA SER A 285 10.52 17.20 28.48
C SER A 285 11.96 17.55 28.07
N ALA A 286 12.93 16.69 28.38
CA ALA A 286 14.33 16.87 27.99
C ALA A 286 14.52 16.71 26.48
N LEU A 287 13.85 15.74 25.86
CA LEU A 287 13.85 15.56 24.40
C LEU A 287 13.27 16.80 23.69
N LEU A 288 12.12 17.30 24.14
CA LEU A 288 11.50 18.51 23.58
C LEU A 288 12.34 19.78 23.80
N ALA A 289 13.05 19.88 24.93
CA ALA A 289 13.98 20.98 25.16
C ALA A 289 15.17 20.91 24.19
N GLY A 290 15.77 19.72 24.02
CA GLY A 290 16.91 19.50 23.12
C GLY A 290 16.56 19.63 21.63
N LEU A 291 15.33 19.27 21.23
CA LEU A 291 14.84 19.53 19.88
C LEU A 291 14.63 21.03 19.62
N ARG A 292 14.08 21.77 20.59
CA ARG A 292 13.89 23.23 20.48
C ARG A 292 15.21 24.00 20.49
N SER A 293 16.21 23.52 21.22
CA SER A 293 17.56 24.12 21.21
C SER A 293 18.38 23.75 19.98
N GLY A 294 17.92 22.79 19.15
CA GLY A 294 18.67 22.26 18.01
C GLY A 294 19.83 21.34 18.39
N GLN A 295 19.93 20.91 19.65
CA GLN A 295 20.93 19.95 20.12
C GLN A 295 20.64 18.53 19.60
N PHE A 296 19.36 18.20 19.43
CA PHE A 296 18.91 16.92 18.87
C PHE A 296 18.23 17.13 17.52
N LEU A 297 18.38 16.14 16.65
CA LEU A 297 17.70 16.10 15.37
C LEU A 297 16.59 15.04 15.41
N ARG A 298 15.49 15.32 14.73
CA ARG A 298 14.34 14.42 14.60
C ARG A 298 14.37 13.74 13.24
N GLY A 299 14.16 12.43 13.24
CA GLY A 299 14.07 11.66 12.01
C GLY A 299 13.42 10.28 12.19
N ILE A 300 13.21 9.60 11.08
CA ILE A 300 12.70 8.22 11.04
C ILE A 300 13.89 7.28 10.88
N LEU A 301 14.00 6.29 11.76
CA LEU A 301 15.03 5.26 11.68
C LEU A 301 14.67 4.23 10.59
N ARG A 302 15.64 3.92 9.73
CA ARG A 302 15.57 2.89 8.67
C ARG A 302 16.71 1.89 8.87
N VAL A 303 16.36 0.66 9.19
CA VAL A 303 17.34 -0.42 9.44
C VAL A 303 17.65 -1.15 8.14
N SER A 304 18.92 -1.49 7.93
CA SER A 304 19.33 -2.26 6.75
C SER A 304 18.71 -3.66 6.77
N ARG A 305 18.05 -4.07 5.68
CA ARG A 305 17.44 -5.41 5.53
C ARG A 305 18.48 -6.54 5.60
N PHE A 306 19.70 -6.27 5.13
CA PHE A 306 20.74 -7.30 4.96
C PHE A 306 21.84 -7.23 6.03
N ARG A 307 21.85 -6.17 6.85
CA ARG A 307 22.82 -5.91 7.94
C ARG A 307 22.13 -5.30 9.17
N ALA A 308 21.06 -5.95 9.62
CA ALA A 308 20.20 -5.40 10.65
C ALA A 308 20.89 -5.21 12.01
N GLY A 309 21.94 -5.96 12.34
CA GLY A 309 22.70 -5.79 13.58
C GLY A 309 23.63 -4.57 13.61
N THR A 310 24.17 -4.19 12.45
CA THR A 310 25.29 -3.24 12.36
C THR A 310 24.93 -1.92 11.69
N GLU A 311 23.95 -1.89 10.77
CA GLU A 311 23.67 -0.71 9.95
C GLU A 311 22.21 -0.23 10.05
N ALA A 312 22.05 1.06 10.34
CA ALA A 312 20.80 1.79 10.21
C ALA A 312 21.08 3.23 9.78
N MET A 313 20.10 3.88 9.16
CA MET A 313 20.14 5.27 8.72
C MET A 313 18.94 6.02 9.31
N VAL A 314 19.09 7.31 9.57
CA VAL A 314 18.00 8.18 10.02
C VAL A 314 17.73 9.21 8.94
N THR A 315 16.53 9.16 8.37
CA THR A 315 16.05 10.18 7.42
C THR A 315 15.45 11.34 8.20
N LEU A 316 16.04 12.53 8.07
CA LEU A 316 15.60 13.72 8.80
C LEU A 316 14.22 14.20 8.30
N THR A 317 13.31 14.52 9.22
CA THR A 317 11.98 15.07 8.85
C THR A 317 11.98 16.59 8.77
N ASP A 318 12.82 17.25 9.55
CA ASP A 318 12.81 18.71 9.73
C ASP A 318 14.10 19.30 9.15
N SER A 319 14.07 19.74 7.89
CA SER A 319 15.24 20.38 7.25
C SER A 319 15.55 21.79 7.79
N SER A 320 14.64 22.38 8.58
CA SER A 320 14.78 23.73 9.14
C SER A 320 15.77 23.79 10.31
N THR A 321 15.91 22.73 11.10
CA THR A 321 16.84 22.67 12.25
C THR A 321 18.31 22.59 11.81
N VAL A 322 18.57 22.11 10.59
CA VAL A 322 19.91 22.09 9.97
C VAL A 322 20.46 23.51 9.79
N LYS A 323 19.60 24.53 9.68
CA LYS A 323 20.01 25.95 9.54
C LYS A 323 20.79 26.48 10.74
N HIS A 324 20.60 25.91 11.93
CA HIS A 324 21.27 26.34 13.16
C HIS A 324 22.62 25.65 13.40
N GLN A 325 23.03 24.70 12.55
CA GLN A 325 24.32 24.02 12.62
C GLN A 325 25.09 24.18 11.29
N PRO A 326 25.91 25.24 11.13
CA PRO A 326 26.62 25.52 9.88
C PRO A 326 27.57 24.38 9.46
N GLU A 327 28.05 23.58 10.41
CA GLU A 327 28.95 22.45 10.21
C GLU A 327 28.33 21.26 9.45
N LEU A 328 27.00 21.16 9.39
CA LEU A 328 26.29 20.14 8.62
C LEU A 328 25.84 20.62 7.25
N LYS A 329 25.97 21.91 6.93
CA LYS A 329 25.47 22.46 5.68
C LYS A 329 26.16 21.83 4.47
N ASP A 330 27.47 21.60 4.54
CA ASP A 330 28.24 20.99 3.44
C ASP A 330 28.07 19.46 3.37
N ALA A 331 27.96 18.77 4.51
CA ALA A 331 27.81 17.31 4.57
C ALA A 331 26.37 16.85 4.26
N LEU A 332 25.35 17.60 4.70
CA LEU A 332 23.93 17.33 4.42
C LEU A 332 23.43 17.97 3.12
N ALA A 333 24.19 18.88 2.50
CA ALA A 333 23.86 19.40 1.16
C ALA A 333 23.83 18.31 0.09
N THR A 334 24.54 17.20 0.32
CA THR A 334 24.64 16.08 -0.63
C THR A 334 23.75 14.90 -0.24
N ARG A 335 23.43 14.72 1.06
CA ARG A 335 22.58 13.61 1.57
C ARG A 335 21.83 14.02 2.83
N SER A 336 20.50 13.82 2.86
CA SER A 336 19.65 14.14 4.02
C SER A 336 19.59 13.04 5.11
N GLU A 337 20.63 12.23 5.24
CA GLU A 337 20.61 11.01 6.06
C GLU A 337 21.82 10.93 7.01
N ILE A 338 21.60 10.33 8.19
CA ILE A 338 22.63 10.15 9.23
C ILE A 338 22.75 8.66 9.56
N ALA A 339 23.97 8.13 9.54
CA ALA A 339 24.24 6.73 9.84
C ALA A 339 24.20 6.45 11.36
N VAL A 340 23.65 5.31 11.75
CA VAL A 340 23.60 4.81 13.13
C VAL A 340 24.18 3.40 13.13
N HIS A 341 25.41 3.27 13.60
CA HIS A 341 26.15 2.01 13.57
C HIS A 341 26.02 1.23 14.89
N GLY A 342 25.62 -0.03 14.77
CA GLY A 342 25.50 -0.97 15.87
C GLY A 342 24.24 -0.80 16.73
N MET A 343 23.88 -1.90 17.41
CA MET A 343 22.71 -1.93 18.30
C MET A 343 22.79 -0.94 19.46
N GLN A 344 23.99 -0.70 20.00
CA GLN A 344 24.19 0.23 21.12
C GLN A 344 23.82 1.68 20.74
N CYS A 345 24.27 2.15 19.57
CA CYS A 345 23.94 3.50 19.08
C CYS A 345 22.47 3.63 18.65
N ARG A 346 21.85 2.52 18.24
CA ARG A 346 20.41 2.45 17.94
C ARG A 346 19.54 2.56 19.20
N ASN A 347 20.09 2.18 20.36
CA ASN A 347 19.50 2.35 21.68
C ASN A 347 18.01 1.96 21.75
N ARG A 348 17.71 0.67 21.50
CA ARG A 348 16.35 0.10 21.59
C ARG A 348 15.31 0.76 20.66
N ALA A 349 15.73 1.36 19.55
CA ALA A 349 14.84 1.78 18.45
C ALA A 349 14.76 0.69 17.38
N ILE A 350 13.60 0.56 16.72
CA ILE A 350 13.36 -0.40 15.64
C ILE A 350 13.03 0.30 14.31
N ASP A 351 13.00 -0.44 13.20
CA ASP A 351 12.70 0.11 11.88
C ASP A 351 11.36 0.88 11.85
N GLY A 352 11.39 2.10 11.31
CA GLY A 352 10.24 3.00 11.24
C GLY A 352 9.97 3.82 12.51
N ASP A 353 10.67 3.59 13.62
CA ASP A 353 10.52 4.42 14.82
C ASP A 353 10.94 5.88 14.52
N MET A 354 10.20 6.82 15.12
CA MET A 354 10.56 8.23 15.12
C MET A 354 11.48 8.51 16.30
N VAL A 355 12.72 8.89 16.00
CA VAL A 355 13.81 8.99 16.98
C VAL A 355 14.34 10.41 17.11
N ALA A 356 14.82 10.72 18.31
CA ALA A 356 15.68 11.87 18.56
C ALA A 356 17.14 11.39 18.56
N ILE A 357 17.97 12.00 17.72
CA ILE A 357 19.38 11.65 17.59
C ILE A 357 20.28 12.81 17.97
N ARG A 358 21.45 12.47 18.51
CA ARG A 358 22.58 13.38 18.71
C ARG A 358 23.72 12.94 17.79
N LEU A 359 24.36 13.89 17.14
CA LEU A 359 25.50 13.62 16.28
C LEU A 359 26.73 13.21 17.09
N LEU A 360 27.50 12.27 16.53
CA LEU A 360 28.80 11.89 17.04
C LEU A 360 29.89 12.86 16.53
N PRO A 361 31.00 13.00 17.26
CA PRO A 361 32.16 13.77 16.79
C PRO A 361 32.66 13.27 15.42
N ARG A 362 33.16 14.16 14.56
CA ARG A 362 33.64 13.83 13.20
C ARG A 362 34.67 12.70 13.14
N ALA A 363 35.49 12.56 14.18
CA ALA A 363 36.47 11.48 14.29
C ALA A 363 35.84 10.07 14.34
N GLN A 364 34.54 9.98 14.68
CA GLN A 364 33.78 8.73 14.75
C GLN A 364 32.88 8.52 13.53
N TRP A 365 33.03 9.36 12.48
CA TRP A 365 32.29 9.19 11.25
C TRP A 365 32.93 8.08 10.41
N THR A 366 32.13 7.11 10.01
CA THR A 366 32.57 5.91 9.29
C THR A 366 32.01 5.88 7.87
N ALA A 367 32.65 5.06 7.02
CA ALA A 367 32.11 4.71 5.72
C ALA A 367 31.03 3.64 5.86
N VAL A 368 30.01 3.68 5.00
CA VAL A 368 29.03 2.60 4.88
C VAL A 368 29.57 1.56 3.89
N SER A 369 29.63 0.29 4.29
CA SER A 369 30.18 -0.76 3.42
C SER A 369 29.21 -1.07 2.29
N SER A 370 29.73 -1.18 1.06
CA SER A 370 28.94 -1.48 -0.15
C SER A 370 29.05 -2.93 -0.64
N ASN A 371 29.72 -3.79 0.13
CA ASN A 371 29.89 -5.22 -0.16
C ASN A 371 28.56 -5.99 -0.03
N ILE A 372 28.38 -7.05 -0.81
CA ILE A 372 27.24 -7.97 -0.70
C ILE A 372 27.38 -8.77 0.60
N SER A 373 26.37 -8.77 1.46
CA SER A 373 26.37 -9.61 2.67
C SER A 373 25.90 -11.04 2.38
N ALA A 374 26.23 -11.99 3.26
CA ALA A 374 25.73 -13.37 3.14
C ALA A 374 24.19 -13.44 3.15
N ALA A 375 23.53 -12.56 3.91
CA ALA A 375 22.08 -12.44 3.94
C ALA A 375 21.50 -11.88 2.63
N GLU A 376 22.22 -10.95 1.96
CA GLU A 376 21.82 -10.42 0.65
C GLU A 376 21.94 -11.47 -0.47
N ASN A 377 22.97 -12.33 -0.40
CA ASN A 377 23.15 -13.44 -1.34
C ASN A 377 22.38 -14.71 -0.95
N ASN A 378 21.53 -14.67 0.08
CA ASN A 378 20.79 -15.83 0.60
C ASN A 378 21.70 -17.07 0.85
N ALA A 379 22.95 -16.84 1.27
CA ALA A 379 23.98 -17.88 1.35
C ALA A 379 24.12 -18.52 2.74
N ALA A 380 23.47 -17.96 3.77
CA ALA A 380 23.41 -18.53 5.11
C ALA A 380 22.00 -18.35 5.71
N GLU A 381 21.48 -19.38 6.37
CA GLU A 381 20.51 -19.18 7.44
C GLU A 381 21.24 -18.39 8.53
N VAL A 382 21.08 -17.07 8.56
CA VAL A 382 21.59 -16.26 9.67
C VAL A 382 20.67 -16.50 10.87
N VAL A 383 20.78 -17.68 11.47
CA VAL A 383 20.39 -17.88 12.85
C VAL A 383 21.54 -17.31 13.65
N ASP A 384 21.45 -16.04 14.03
CA ASP A 384 22.30 -15.46 15.07
C ASP A 384 22.09 -16.31 16.33
N THR A 385 22.96 -17.32 16.51
CA THR A 385 22.99 -18.17 17.69
C THR A 385 23.38 -17.31 18.87
N ALA A 386 22.45 -17.20 19.83
CA ALA A 386 22.59 -16.38 21.01
C ALA A 386 23.73 -16.91 21.90
N SER A 387 24.88 -16.23 21.90
CA SER A 387 25.89 -16.28 22.99
C SER A 387 26.88 -15.10 22.88
N GLY A 388 26.56 -13.98 23.52
CA GLY A 388 27.53 -12.94 23.91
C GLY A 388 27.81 -11.81 22.90
N PRO A 389 28.32 -10.65 23.37
CA PRO A 389 28.81 -9.58 22.51
C PRO A 389 30.21 -9.96 21.99
N VAL A 390 30.28 -10.96 21.12
CA VAL A 390 31.52 -11.31 20.41
C VAL A 390 31.13 -11.75 19.00
N GLU A 391 31.11 -10.80 18.07
CA GLU A 391 31.45 -11.08 16.67
C GLU A 391 32.82 -11.77 16.68
N THR A 392 32.83 -13.10 16.72
CA THR A 392 34.07 -13.85 16.63
C THR A 392 34.45 -13.88 15.15
N ARG A 393 35.20 -12.85 14.75
CA ARG A 393 36.19 -12.89 13.64
C ARG A 393 35.73 -13.53 12.33
N LEU A 394 34.70 -12.95 11.71
CA LEU A 394 34.81 -12.60 10.30
C LEU A 394 34.76 -11.09 10.25
N VAL A 395 35.83 -10.47 10.76
CA VAL A 395 36.09 -9.07 10.50
C VAL A 395 36.18 -9.00 8.97
N ASP A 396 35.25 -8.28 8.34
CA ASP A 396 35.56 -7.61 7.07
C ASP A 396 36.92 -6.95 7.34
N GLU A 397 38.01 -7.56 6.83
CA GLU A 397 39.38 -7.07 7.00
C GLU A 397 39.34 -5.54 6.98
N PRO A 398 39.89 -4.84 8.00
CA PRO A 398 39.85 -3.39 8.02
C PRO A 398 40.41 -2.92 6.69
N VAL A 399 39.53 -2.36 5.85
CA VAL A 399 39.90 -1.94 4.51
C VAL A 399 41.06 -0.98 4.69
N ASN A 400 42.26 -1.40 4.26
CA ASN A 400 43.43 -0.53 4.21
C ASN A 400 42.97 0.79 3.61
N PHE A 401 43.19 1.88 4.35
CA PHE A 401 42.73 3.23 4.03
C PHE A 401 42.94 3.55 2.53
N VAL A 402 41.91 3.34 1.72
CA VAL A 402 41.85 3.88 0.35
C VAL A 402 41.36 5.31 0.50
N SER A 403 42.18 6.24 0.06
CA SER A 403 42.14 7.68 0.33
C SER A 403 40.95 8.46 -0.26
N ASN A 404 39.87 7.81 -0.70
CA ASN A 404 38.76 8.45 -1.41
C ASN A 404 37.34 7.97 -0.99
N VAL A 405 37.14 7.46 0.23
CA VAL A 405 35.78 7.13 0.71
C VAL A 405 35.17 8.32 1.46
N THR A 406 34.07 8.86 0.94
CA THR A 406 33.29 9.91 1.61
C THR A 406 32.73 9.38 2.93
N THR A 407 33.22 9.91 4.06
CA THR A 407 32.70 9.58 5.39
C THR A 407 31.29 10.13 5.57
N VAL A 408 30.40 9.35 6.18
CA VAL A 408 28.99 9.73 6.38
C VAL A 408 28.81 10.23 7.82
N PRO A 409 28.00 11.28 8.07
CA PRO A 409 27.70 11.70 9.44
C PRO A 409 27.10 10.57 10.27
N CYS A 410 27.65 10.33 11.46
CA CYS A 410 27.16 9.29 12.38
C CYS A 410 26.43 9.88 13.58
N GLY A 411 25.41 9.18 14.08
CA GLY A 411 24.56 9.61 15.18
C GLY A 411 24.25 8.52 16.20
N PHE A 412 23.80 8.97 17.38
CA PHE A 412 23.40 8.15 18.51
C PHE A 412 21.95 8.49 18.93
N VAL A 413 21.11 7.47 19.10
CA VAL A 413 19.70 7.63 19.51
C VAL A 413 19.61 7.91 21.01
N VAL A 414 19.16 9.12 21.37
CA VAL A 414 18.99 9.55 22.78
C VAL A 414 17.62 9.23 23.35
N GLY A 415 16.62 9.01 22.48
CA GLY A 415 15.27 8.65 22.87
C GLY A 415 14.36 8.41 21.67
N VAL A 416 13.26 7.72 21.92
CA VAL A 416 12.26 7.40 20.89
C VAL A 416 11.01 8.26 21.13
N ILE A 417 10.68 9.10 20.15
CA ILE A 417 9.56 10.05 20.21
C ILE A 417 8.24 9.33 19.88
N GLY A 418 8.26 8.45 18.88
CA GLY A 418 7.10 7.70 18.44
C GLY A 418 7.49 6.29 18.04
N ARG A 419 6.80 5.29 18.61
CA ARG A 419 6.97 3.88 18.27
C ARG A 419 6.16 3.51 17.03
N ASN A 420 6.74 2.74 16.12
CA ASN A 420 6.08 2.17 14.95
C ASN A 420 5.88 0.66 15.11
N TRP A 421 5.49 0.23 16.31
CA TRP A 421 5.29 -1.19 16.60
C TRP A 421 4.01 -1.69 15.95
N ARG A 422 4.10 -2.87 15.33
CA ARG A 422 3.00 -3.56 14.66
C ARG A 422 2.99 -5.03 15.05
N ASP A 423 2.12 -5.78 14.39
CA ASP A 423 2.11 -7.23 14.48
C ASP A 423 3.26 -7.78 13.63
N TYR A 424 4.06 -8.66 14.24
CA TYR A 424 5.20 -9.30 13.60
C TYR A 424 4.94 -10.79 13.49
N VAL A 425 5.10 -11.34 12.29
CA VAL A 425 5.07 -12.77 12.08
C VAL A 425 6.44 -13.33 12.44
N CYS A 426 6.45 -14.37 13.26
CA CYS A 426 7.64 -14.99 13.79
C CYS A 426 7.62 -16.50 13.55
N ALA A 427 8.81 -17.10 13.63
CA ALA A 427 9.00 -18.54 13.81
C ALA A 427 9.89 -18.79 15.02
N TYR A 428 9.76 -19.98 15.60
CA TYR A 428 10.65 -20.43 16.67
C TYR A 428 11.64 -21.45 16.12
N VAL A 429 12.93 -21.07 16.08
CA VAL A 429 14.02 -21.97 15.71
C VAL A 429 14.75 -22.37 17.01
N PRO A 430 14.56 -23.61 17.50
CA PRO A 430 15.23 -24.08 18.71
C PRO A 430 16.73 -24.24 18.47
N ASN A 431 17.57 -23.87 19.44
CA ASN A 431 19.01 -24.14 19.36
C ASN A 431 19.28 -25.61 19.68
N GLU A 432 20.33 -26.19 19.11
CA GLU A 432 20.73 -27.59 19.37
C GLU A 432 21.03 -27.88 20.86
N SER A 433 21.36 -26.84 21.65
CA SER A 433 21.70 -26.91 23.07
C SER A 433 20.53 -26.79 24.04
N ASP A 434 19.34 -26.40 23.58
CA ASP A 434 18.19 -26.18 24.47
C ASP A 434 17.48 -27.52 24.75
N GLU A 435 17.40 -27.93 26.03
CA GLU A 435 16.50 -29.02 26.43
C GLU A 435 15.08 -28.66 26.00
N ARG A 436 14.38 -29.60 25.33
CA ARG A 436 13.04 -29.38 24.77
C ARG A 436 11.98 -29.29 25.89
N THR A 437 12.00 -28.22 26.68
CA THR A 437 10.91 -27.91 27.61
C THR A 437 9.73 -27.37 26.81
N GLU A 438 8.54 -27.94 27.02
CA GLU A 438 7.32 -27.48 26.35
C GLU A 438 6.90 -26.08 26.83
N THR A 439 7.21 -25.76 28.09
CA THR A 439 6.86 -24.49 28.74
C THR A 439 8.10 -23.65 29.02
N GLY A 440 8.03 -22.36 28.73
CA GLY A 440 9.09 -21.40 29.06
C GLY A 440 9.19 -20.20 28.13
N TRP A 441 10.27 -19.45 28.30
CA TRP A 441 10.63 -18.32 27.45
C TRP A 441 11.39 -18.79 26.22
N ILE A 442 10.87 -18.44 25.04
CA ILE A 442 11.49 -18.71 23.75
C ILE A 442 11.95 -17.40 23.07
N LEU A 443 12.93 -17.50 22.17
CA LEU A 443 13.35 -16.41 21.30
C LEU A 443 12.71 -16.55 19.92
N ALA A 444 11.57 -15.89 19.74
CA ALA A 444 10.87 -15.80 18.47
C ALA A 444 11.69 -14.95 17.48
N THR A 445 11.93 -15.50 16.29
CA THR A 445 12.65 -14.81 15.21
C THR A 445 11.63 -14.22 14.23
N PRO A 446 11.56 -12.88 14.08
CA PRO A 446 10.67 -12.23 13.13
C PRO A 446 10.99 -12.60 11.69
N TRP A 447 9.96 -12.64 10.85
CA TRP A 447 10.06 -12.87 9.41
C TRP A 447 10.86 -11.74 8.74
N ASP A 448 10.58 -10.49 9.12
CA ASP A 448 11.35 -9.32 8.70
C ASP A 448 12.69 -9.23 9.44
N ARG A 449 13.77 -9.45 8.69
CA ARG A 449 15.16 -9.41 9.19
C ARG A 449 15.56 -8.09 9.86
N ARG A 450 14.83 -6.99 9.62
CA ARG A 450 15.09 -5.68 10.24
C ARG A 450 14.69 -5.63 11.72
N ILE A 451 13.85 -6.55 12.17
CA ILE A 451 13.30 -6.57 13.52
C ILE A 451 14.14 -7.55 14.37
N PRO A 452 14.59 -7.14 15.56
CA PRO A 452 15.37 -8.02 16.44
C PRO A 452 14.50 -9.17 16.99
N ARG A 453 15.15 -10.28 17.38
CA ARG A 453 14.48 -11.41 18.04
C ARG A 453 13.71 -10.97 19.28
N ILE A 454 12.56 -11.57 19.52
CA ILE A 454 11.61 -11.19 20.57
C ILE A 454 11.50 -12.31 21.60
N ARG A 455 11.61 -11.99 22.89
CA ARG A 455 11.37 -12.95 23.96
C ARG A 455 9.87 -13.08 24.22
N VAL A 456 9.37 -14.30 24.10
CA VAL A 456 7.95 -14.64 24.27
C VAL A 456 7.81 -15.83 25.20
N HIS A 457 6.85 -15.78 26.11
CA HIS A 457 6.51 -16.92 26.97
C HIS A 457 5.45 -17.79 26.27
N THR A 458 5.65 -19.11 26.27
CA THR A 458 4.72 -20.09 25.68
C THR A 458 4.70 -21.38 26.47
N THR A 459 3.58 -22.09 26.39
CA THR A 459 3.38 -23.45 26.92
C THR A 459 3.42 -24.53 25.84
N GLN A 460 3.58 -24.13 24.56
CA GLN A 460 3.55 -25.01 23.39
C GLN A 460 4.75 -24.77 22.47
N ALA A 461 5.96 -24.75 23.01
CA ALA A 461 7.18 -24.46 22.23
C ALA A 461 7.40 -25.44 21.06
N THR A 462 7.08 -26.72 21.25
CA THR A 462 7.21 -27.76 20.21
C THR A 462 6.30 -27.51 19.01
N LYS A 463 5.04 -27.16 19.25
CA LYS A 463 4.09 -26.81 18.18
C LYS A 463 4.52 -25.55 17.42
N LEU A 464 4.90 -24.49 18.15
CA LEU A 464 5.34 -23.23 17.55
C LEU A 464 6.65 -23.35 16.75
N SER A 465 7.43 -24.42 16.94
CA SER A 465 8.63 -24.67 16.11
C SER A 465 8.31 -25.05 14.66
N GLN A 466 7.09 -25.50 14.38
CA GLN A 466 6.64 -25.93 13.05
C GLN A 466 5.67 -24.95 12.39
N GLU A 467 5.25 -23.91 13.11
CA GLU A 467 4.20 -22.98 12.70
C GLU A 467 4.73 -21.54 12.63
N ARG A 468 4.16 -20.75 11.72
CA ARG A 468 4.25 -19.28 11.75
C ARG A 468 3.24 -18.76 12.76
N PHE A 469 3.65 -17.80 13.58
CA PHE A 469 2.75 -17.20 14.58
C PHE A 469 3.00 -15.70 14.71
N VAL A 470 2.01 -14.97 15.19
CA VAL A 470 2.05 -13.52 15.35
C VAL A 470 2.48 -13.15 16.78
N VAL A 471 3.40 -12.20 16.90
CA VAL A 471 3.92 -11.65 18.15
C VAL A 471 3.78 -10.14 18.15
N ARG A 472 3.46 -9.57 19.32
CA ARG A 472 3.43 -8.13 19.55
C ARG A 472 4.45 -7.75 20.62
N ILE A 473 5.19 -6.66 20.37
CA ILE A 473 6.20 -6.14 21.31
C ILE A 473 5.51 -5.30 22.39
N ASP A 474 5.85 -5.58 23.66
CA ASP A 474 5.28 -4.90 24.83
C ASP A 474 6.22 -3.85 25.42
N SER A 475 7.50 -4.20 25.59
CA SER A 475 8.54 -3.35 26.15
C SER A 475 9.93 -3.80 25.74
N TRP A 476 10.89 -2.89 25.88
CA TRP A 476 12.31 -3.22 25.74
C TRP A 476 13.10 -2.51 26.84
N ASP A 477 13.50 -3.30 27.83
CA ASP A 477 14.20 -2.80 29.00
C ASP A 477 15.70 -2.61 28.73
N ALA A 478 16.31 -1.64 29.40
CA ALA A 478 17.71 -1.28 29.22
C ALA A 478 18.69 -2.41 29.59
N GLY A 479 18.29 -3.31 30.49
CA GLY A 479 19.08 -4.49 30.91
C GLY A 479 18.98 -5.67 29.96
N SER A 480 18.09 -5.63 28.95
CA SER A 480 17.87 -6.77 28.06
C SER A 480 18.37 -6.51 26.65
N ALA A 481 19.03 -7.52 26.06
CA ALA A 481 19.44 -7.52 24.67
C ALA A 481 18.24 -7.57 23.70
N TYR A 482 17.13 -8.17 24.12
CA TYR A 482 15.96 -8.45 23.29
C TYR A 482 14.67 -7.86 23.87
N PRO A 483 13.77 -7.31 23.03
CA PRO A 483 12.45 -6.89 23.46
C PRO A 483 11.64 -8.05 24.06
N HIS A 484 10.74 -7.70 24.97
CA HIS A 484 9.69 -8.58 25.46
C HIS A 484 8.44 -8.40 24.61
N GLY A 485 7.76 -9.50 24.32
CA GLY A 485 6.47 -9.50 23.65
C GLY A 485 5.64 -10.71 24.07
N HIS A 486 4.42 -10.75 23.54
CA HIS A 486 3.48 -11.84 23.77
C HIS A 486 2.98 -12.42 22.45
N PHE A 487 2.56 -13.69 22.50
CA PHE A 487 1.92 -14.40 21.41
C PHE A 487 0.50 -13.88 21.17
N VAL A 488 0.10 -13.73 19.91
CA VAL A 488 -1.25 -13.27 19.51
C VAL A 488 -2.08 -14.41 18.93
N GLN A 489 -1.61 -15.02 17.83
CA GLN A 489 -2.30 -16.12 17.13
C GLN A 489 -1.32 -16.98 16.34
N SER A 490 -1.69 -18.23 16.05
CA SER A 490 -0.97 -19.09 15.10
C SER A 490 -1.57 -18.94 13.71
N LEU A 491 -0.73 -18.93 12.67
CA LEU A 491 -1.17 -18.82 11.27
C LEU A 491 -1.28 -20.19 10.60
N GLY A 492 -0.31 -21.06 10.85
CA GLY A 492 -0.25 -22.38 10.21
C GLY A 492 1.18 -22.87 10.02
N ARG A 493 1.34 -24.00 9.30
CA ARG A 493 2.62 -24.67 9.11
C ARG A 493 3.56 -23.87 8.20
N ILE A 494 4.84 -23.81 8.58
CA ILE A 494 5.89 -23.17 7.77
C ILE A 494 5.98 -23.84 6.40
N GLY A 495 6.03 -23.05 5.32
CA GLY A 495 6.13 -23.52 3.95
C GLY A 495 4.80 -23.86 3.25
N ASP A 496 3.69 -23.84 3.97
CA ASP A 496 2.36 -23.92 3.36
C ASP A 496 2.00 -22.60 2.66
N LEU A 497 1.39 -22.68 1.47
CA LEU A 497 1.11 -21.52 0.63
C LEU A 497 0.15 -20.55 1.31
N GLU A 498 -0.88 -21.05 1.99
CA GLU A 498 -1.85 -20.20 2.69
C GLU A 498 -1.19 -19.48 3.88
N THR A 499 -0.35 -20.19 4.65
CA THR A 499 0.41 -19.61 5.77
C THR A 499 1.38 -18.52 5.30
N GLU A 500 2.15 -18.76 4.24
CA GLU A 500 3.09 -17.77 3.70
C GLU A 500 2.36 -16.58 3.07
N THR A 501 1.20 -16.81 2.44
CA THR A 501 0.34 -15.73 1.91
C THR A 501 -0.18 -14.84 3.05
N GLN A 502 -0.71 -15.42 4.12
CA GLN A 502 -1.14 -14.67 5.31
C GLN A 502 0.02 -13.93 5.97
N THR A 503 1.21 -14.54 5.99
CA THR A 503 2.44 -13.91 6.49
C THR A 503 2.74 -12.63 5.72
N LEU A 504 2.69 -12.66 4.39
CA LEU A 504 2.91 -11.48 3.55
C LEU A 504 1.89 -10.37 3.83
N LEU A 505 0.60 -10.72 4.01
CA LEU A 505 -0.46 -9.76 4.29
C LEU A 505 -0.26 -9.04 5.63
N ILE A 506 0.01 -9.81 6.70
CA ILE A 506 0.18 -9.27 8.06
C ILE A 506 1.44 -8.41 8.15
N GLU A 507 2.56 -8.85 7.57
CA GLU A 507 3.82 -8.10 7.58
C GLU A 507 3.73 -6.72 6.92
N HIS A 508 2.80 -6.56 5.97
CA HIS A 508 2.53 -5.29 5.28
C HIS A 508 1.32 -4.53 5.86
N ASN A 509 0.81 -4.93 7.04
CA ASN A 509 -0.35 -4.34 7.71
C ASN A 509 -1.64 -4.35 6.87
N LEU A 510 -1.83 -5.36 6.00
CA LEU A 510 -3.07 -5.56 5.25
C LEU A 510 -4.00 -6.49 6.04
N ALA A 511 -4.96 -5.89 6.75
CA ALA A 511 -5.96 -6.64 7.50
C ALA A 511 -7.12 -7.03 6.59
N ILE A 512 -7.00 -8.19 5.94
CA ILE A 512 -8.05 -8.72 5.06
C ILE A 512 -8.98 -9.63 5.86
N ARG A 513 -10.18 -9.13 6.15
CA ARG A 513 -11.23 -9.87 6.84
C ARG A 513 -12.27 -10.38 5.86
N VAL A 514 -13.02 -11.40 6.24
CA VAL A 514 -14.24 -11.75 5.53
C VAL A 514 -15.27 -10.64 5.75
N PHE A 515 -16.11 -10.36 4.75
CA PHE A 515 -17.19 -9.39 4.91
C PHE A 515 -18.19 -9.90 5.96
N SER A 516 -18.53 -9.03 6.91
CA SER A 516 -19.47 -9.37 8.00
C SER A 516 -20.91 -9.47 7.51
N ASP A 517 -21.75 -10.18 8.28
CA ASP A 517 -23.19 -10.30 7.97
C ASP A 517 -23.88 -8.93 7.84
N ALA A 518 -23.48 -7.93 8.64
CA ALA A 518 -24.01 -6.57 8.53
C ALA A 518 -23.71 -5.93 7.16
N GLN A 519 -22.49 -6.12 6.65
CA GLN A 519 -22.08 -5.63 5.33
C GLN A 519 -22.82 -6.38 4.21
N LEU A 520 -22.95 -7.71 4.33
CA LEU A 520 -23.66 -8.53 3.34
C LEU A 520 -25.18 -8.25 3.34
N ASN A 521 -25.77 -7.94 4.50
CA ASN A 521 -27.18 -7.61 4.63
C ASN A 521 -27.56 -6.29 3.94
N GLU A 522 -26.64 -5.32 3.83
CA GLU A 522 -26.88 -4.13 2.98
C GLU A 522 -27.15 -4.52 1.53
N MET A 523 -26.59 -5.64 1.09
CA MET A 523 -26.66 -6.18 -0.26
C MET A 523 -27.73 -7.26 -0.43
N ALA A 524 -28.52 -7.57 0.61
CA ALA A 524 -29.61 -8.55 0.54
C ALA A 524 -30.59 -8.34 -0.65
N PRO A 525 -30.92 -7.09 -1.07
CA PRO A 525 -31.75 -6.85 -2.25
C PRO A 525 -31.15 -7.39 -3.57
N TYR A 526 -29.84 -7.61 -3.62
CA TYR A 526 -29.06 -7.97 -4.80
C TYR A 526 -28.50 -9.40 -4.75
N SER A 527 -28.97 -10.22 -3.81
CA SER A 527 -28.50 -11.61 -3.67
C SER A 527 -28.79 -12.44 -4.93
N ALA A 528 -28.03 -13.53 -5.15
CA ALA A 528 -28.20 -14.43 -6.29
C ALA A 528 -29.63 -15.01 -6.45
N VAL A 529 -30.42 -14.99 -5.37
CA VAL A 529 -31.84 -15.40 -5.37
C VAL A 529 -32.74 -14.38 -6.09
N ARG A 530 -32.29 -13.12 -6.24
CA ARG A 530 -33.00 -12.02 -6.90
C ARG A 530 -32.04 -11.29 -7.86
N PRO A 531 -31.92 -11.74 -9.12
CA PRO A 531 -31.02 -11.10 -10.08
C PRO A 531 -31.43 -9.64 -10.27
N TRP A 532 -30.48 -8.74 -10.05
CA TRP A 532 -30.69 -7.32 -10.20
C TRP A 532 -31.01 -6.96 -11.65
N ARG A 533 -31.94 -6.02 -11.84
CA ARG A 533 -32.30 -5.47 -13.16
C ARG A 533 -32.37 -3.96 -13.05
N VAL A 534 -32.10 -3.31 -14.17
CA VAL A 534 -32.25 -1.87 -14.33
C VAL A 534 -33.68 -1.44 -14.00
N ASP A 535 -33.81 -0.43 -13.14
CA ASP A 535 -35.09 0.17 -12.78
C ASP A 535 -35.51 1.19 -13.85
N GLN A 536 -36.74 1.07 -14.34
CA GLN A 536 -37.32 1.98 -15.32
C GLN A 536 -37.41 3.42 -14.81
N THR A 537 -37.50 3.65 -13.50
CA THR A 537 -37.47 5.01 -12.95
C THR A 537 -36.10 5.68 -13.13
N GLU A 538 -35.04 4.89 -13.09
CA GLU A 538 -33.67 5.35 -13.30
C GLU A 538 -33.33 5.48 -14.79
N VAL A 539 -33.86 4.61 -15.66
CA VAL A 539 -33.74 4.77 -17.13
C VAL A 539 -34.23 6.15 -17.58
N LYS A 540 -35.35 6.63 -17.03
CA LYS A 540 -35.91 7.96 -17.37
C LYS A 540 -35.03 9.13 -16.90
N ARG A 541 -34.15 8.91 -15.93
CA ARG A 541 -33.32 9.95 -15.31
C ARG A 541 -31.90 9.97 -15.87
N ARG A 542 -31.41 8.82 -16.29
CA ARG A 542 -30.08 8.61 -16.85
C ARG A 542 -30.13 8.77 -18.37
N ARG A 543 -28.98 9.08 -18.96
CA ARG A 543 -28.85 9.06 -20.42
C ARG A 543 -28.79 7.61 -20.91
N ASP A 544 -29.67 7.24 -21.83
CA ASP A 544 -29.80 5.86 -22.31
C ASP A 544 -28.97 5.64 -23.59
N LEU A 545 -27.86 4.92 -23.46
CA LEU A 545 -26.93 4.64 -24.56
C LEU A 545 -27.11 3.25 -25.18
N ARG A 546 -28.22 2.58 -24.86
CA ARG A 546 -28.55 1.26 -25.39
C ARG A 546 -29.19 1.42 -26.77
N SER A 547 -29.03 0.43 -27.65
CA SER A 547 -29.74 0.43 -28.93
C SER A 547 -31.27 0.41 -28.72
N PRO A 548 -32.06 1.08 -29.58
CA PRO A 548 -33.53 1.08 -29.48
C PRO A 548 -34.15 -0.32 -29.44
N THR A 549 -33.51 -1.28 -30.12
CA THR A 549 -33.91 -2.70 -30.11
C THR A 549 -33.71 -3.38 -28.76
N VAL A 550 -32.69 -2.98 -28.00
CA VAL A 550 -32.39 -3.53 -26.67
C VAL A 550 -33.14 -2.78 -25.58
N SER A 551 -33.19 -1.44 -25.66
CA SER A 551 -33.82 -0.58 -24.67
C SER A 551 -35.36 -0.67 -24.70
N GLY A 552 -35.93 -0.97 -25.87
CA GLY A 552 -37.37 -0.82 -26.15
C GLY A 552 -37.82 0.65 -26.20
N ASN A 553 -36.89 1.60 -26.11
CA ASN A 553 -37.13 3.04 -26.16
C ASN A 553 -36.61 3.60 -27.51
N PRO A 554 -37.49 4.15 -28.37
CA PRO A 554 -37.08 4.70 -29.66
C PRO A 554 -36.15 5.92 -29.52
N ASP A 555 -36.15 6.60 -28.36
CA ASP A 555 -35.32 7.78 -28.09
C ASP A 555 -33.91 7.42 -27.56
N SER A 556 -33.60 6.13 -27.39
CA SER A 556 -32.27 5.72 -26.89
C SER A 556 -31.19 5.83 -27.97
N GLU A 557 -29.96 6.13 -27.55
CA GLU A 557 -28.85 6.30 -28.48
C GLU A 557 -28.27 4.93 -28.88
N ASP A 558 -28.29 4.58 -30.17
CA ASP A 558 -27.65 3.37 -30.68
C ASP A 558 -26.12 3.50 -30.69
N VAL A 559 -25.51 3.26 -29.52
CA VAL A 559 -24.07 3.31 -29.31
C VAL A 559 -23.51 1.90 -29.13
N LEU A 560 -22.49 1.56 -29.91
CA LEU A 560 -21.75 0.32 -29.70
C LEU A 560 -20.78 0.50 -28.54
N ILE A 561 -21.01 -0.25 -27.45
CA ILE A 561 -20.18 -0.23 -26.25
C ILE A 561 -19.59 -1.63 -26.05
N PHE A 562 -18.30 -1.71 -25.71
CA PHE A 562 -17.61 -2.97 -25.41
C PHE A 562 -16.48 -2.76 -24.40
N SER A 563 -16.03 -3.83 -23.74
CA SER A 563 -14.87 -3.80 -22.83
C SER A 563 -13.67 -4.54 -23.40
N ILE A 564 -12.47 -4.16 -22.98
CA ILE A 564 -11.21 -4.83 -23.32
C ILE A 564 -10.43 -5.08 -22.03
N ASP A 565 -10.32 -6.35 -21.63
CA ASP A 565 -9.84 -6.76 -20.31
C ASP A 565 -8.76 -7.86 -20.38
N PRO A 566 -8.00 -8.10 -19.30
CA PRO A 566 -7.17 -9.28 -19.20
C PRO A 566 -8.01 -10.57 -19.24
N PRO A 567 -7.45 -11.70 -19.71
CA PRO A 567 -8.14 -12.98 -19.69
C PRO A 567 -8.52 -13.37 -18.24
N GLY A 568 -9.77 -13.82 -18.06
CA GLY A 568 -10.31 -14.21 -16.75
C GLY A 568 -10.72 -13.04 -15.84
N CYS A 569 -10.74 -11.80 -16.33
CA CYS A 569 -11.25 -10.65 -15.57
C CYS A 569 -12.72 -10.89 -15.15
N GLN A 570 -13.06 -10.59 -13.89
CA GLN A 570 -14.44 -10.71 -13.36
C GLN A 570 -15.02 -9.35 -12.96
N ASP A 571 -14.15 -8.42 -12.59
CA ASP A 571 -14.38 -7.06 -12.14
C ASP A 571 -14.16 -6.07 -13.31
N VAL A 572 -15.09 -6.06 -14.28
CA VAL A 572 -15.01 -5.16 -15.44
C VAL A 572 -15.48 -3.77 -15.03
N ASP A 573 -14.52 -2.87 -14.79
CA ASP A 573 -14.76 -1.49 -14.37
C ASP A 573 -15.15 -0.58 -15.55
N ASP A 574 -14.52 -0.77 -16.71
CA ASP A 574 -14.57 0.16 -17.83
C ASP A 574 -15.10 -0.46 -19.13
N ALA A 575 -15.79 0.36 -19.91
CA ALA A 575 -16.21 0.07 -21.26
C ALA A 575 -16.01 1.31 -22.14
N LEU A 576 -15.81 1.07 -23.43
CA LEU A 576 -15.44 2.08 -24.42
C LEU A 576 -16.50 2.16 -25.53
N SER A 577 -16.66 3.35 -26.10
CA SER A 577 -17.40 3.56 -27.34
C SER A 577 -16.74 4.62 -28.22
N VAL A 578 -16.88 4.46 -29.53
CA VAL A 578 -16.48 5.48 -30.50
C VAL A 578 -17.41 5.44 -31.71
N ARG A 579 -17.74 6.61 -32.25
CA ARG A 579 -18.47 6.73 -33.53
C ARG A 579 -18.16 8.05 -34.22
N TRP A 580 -18.26 8.07 -35.55
CA TRP A 580 -18.28 9.30 -36.33
C TRP A 580 -19.54 10.12 -36.05
N LEU A 581 -19.41 11.43 -36.07
CA LEU A 581 -20.54 12.37 -36.07
C LEU A 581 -20.56 13.14 -37.40
N GLU A 582 -21.65 13.86 -37.64
CA GLU A 582 -21.73 14.78 -38.78
C GLU A 582 -20.61 15.84 -38.71
N PRO A 583 -19.90 16.11 -39.82
CA PRO A 583 -18.84 17.12 -39.88
C PRO A 583 -19.33 18.50 -39.46
N ILE A 584 -18.44 19.30 -38.87
CA ILE A 584 -18.70 20.71 -38.58
C ILE A 584 -18.05 21.55 -39.68
N ARG A 585 -18.77 22.56 -40.16
CA ARG A 585 -18.19 23.60 -41.02
C ARG A 585 -17.53 24.66 -40.14
N ALA A 586 -16.22 24.81 -40.28
CA ALA A 586 -15.47 25.86 -39.61
C ALA A 586 -15.75 27.22 -40.26
N ASP A 587 -15.43 28.29 -39.52
CA ASP A 587 -15.64 29.69 -39.96
C ASP A 587 -14.85 30.04 -41.24
N ASP A 588 -13.80 29.27 -41.55
CA ASP A 588 -12.98 29.39 -42.76
C ASP A 588 -13.55 28.63 -43.98
N GLY A 589 -14.68 27.93 -43.81
CA GLY A 589 -15.34 27.15 -44.84
C GLY A 589 -14.83 25.71 -45.00
N SER A 590 -13.86 25.27 -44.19
CA SER A 590 -13.38 23.88 -44.18
C SER A 590 -14.32 22.96 -43.39
N GLU A 591 -14.44 21.70 -43.83
CA GLU A 591 -15.25 20.68 -43.15
C GLU A 591 -14.34 19.81 -42.28
N HIS A 592 -14.49 19.94 -40.96
CA HIS A 592 -13.73 19.18 -39.97
C HIS A 592 -14.46 17.90 -39.61
N ARG A 593 -13.76 16.77 -39.66
CA ARG A 593 -14.32 15.49 -39.24
C ARG A 593 -14.27 15.42 -37.72
N ARG A 594 -15.36 15.02 -37.09
CA ARG A 594 -15.41 14.85 -35.64
C ARG A 594 -15.96 13.49 -35.24
N ILE A 595 -15.57 13.05 -34.07
CA ILE A 595 -16.01 11.80 -33.47
C ILE A 595 -16.64 12.06 -32.10
N GLN A 596 -17.46 11.12 -31.67
CA GLN A 596 -17.85 10.97 -30.27
C GLN A 596 -17.05 9.83 -29.66
N LEU A 597 -16.29 10.13 -28.61
CA LEU A 597 -15.55 9.16 -27.82
C LEU A 597 -16.20 9.04 -26.44
N GLY A 598 -16.49 7.81 -26.00
CA GLY A 598 -17.10 7.54 -24.69
C GLY A 598 -16.24 6.62 -23.84
N VAL A 599 -16.02 7.00 -22.58
CA VAL A 599 -15.50 6.14 -21.52
C VAL A 599 -16.59 5.96 -20.47
N HIS A 600 -16.99 4.72 -20.24
CA HIS A 600 -18.12 4.35 -19.39
C HIS A 600 -17.61 3.52 -18.21
N ILE A 601 -17.77 4.02 -16.99
CA ILE A 601 -17.23 3.39 -15.78
C ILE A 601 -18.37 2.90 -14.88
N ALA A 602 -18.23 1.71 -14.27
CA ALA A 602 -19.20 1.15 -13.36
C ALA A 602 -19.70 2.15 -12.28
N ASP A 603 -21.02 2.32 -12.14
CA ASP A 603 -21.61 3.24 -11.14
C ASP A 603 -21.73 2.59 -9.75
N VAL A 604 -20.59 2.36 -9.09
CA VAL A 604 -20.53 1.79 -7.73
C VAL A 604 -21.21 2.71 -6.70
N THR A 605 -21.14 4.03 -6.90
CA THR A 605 -21.71 5.01 -5.95
C THR A 605 -23.21 4.91 -5.78
N TYR A 606 -23.91 4.39 -6.79
CA TYR A 606 -25.34 4.12 -6.68
C TYR A 606 -25.65 3.04 -5.64
N PHE A 607 -24.82 1.98 -5.60
CA PHE A 607 -25.01 0.82 -4.72
C PHE A 607 -24.37 0.99 -3.34
N VAL A 608 -23.28 1.77 -3.24
CA VAL A 608 -22.51 1.98 -2.01
C VAL A 608 -22.72 3.41 -1.49
N PRO A 609 -23.72 3.65 -0.61
CA PRO A 609 -23.98 4.97 -0.06
C PRO A 609 -22.85 5.41 0.89
N PRO A 610 -22.57 6.73 0.99
CA PRO A 610 -21.58 7.25 1.93
C PRO A 610 -21.98 6.92 3.38
N GLY A 611 -21.01 6.42 4.15
CA GLY A 611 -21.21 6.06 5.57
C GLY A 611 -21.90 4.71 5.82
N GLY A 612 -22.28 3.95 4.78
CA GLY A 612 -22.75 2.56 4.92
C GLY A 612 -21.65 1.61 5.44
N PHE A 613 -22.03 0.40 5.84
CA PHE A 613 -21.08 -0.62 6.32
C PHE A 613 -20.12 -1.06 5.22
N VAL A 614 -20.63 -1.22 3.99
CA VAL A 614 -19.77 -1.52 2.83
C VAL A 614 -18.85 -0.34 2.50
N ASP A 615 -19.30 0.92 2.64
CA ASP A 615 -18.46 2.11 2.43
C ASP A 615 -17.33 2.20 3.47
N ALA A 616 -17.62 1.91 4.74
CA ALA A 616 -16.63 1.91 5.81
C ALA A 616 -15.55 0.84 5.58
N GLU A 617 -15.95 -0.35 5.13
CA GLU A 617 -15.02 -1.44 4.79
C GLU A 617 -14.20 -1.12 3.53
N ALA A 618 -14.85 -0.58 2.49
CA ALA A 618 -14.16 -0.14 1.28
C ALA A 618 -13.12 0.95 1.59
N ARG A 619 -13.45 1.90 2.49
CA ARG A 619 -12.51 2.91 2.98
C ARG A 619 -11.35 2.27 3.74
N ARG A 620 -11.63 1.31 4.62
CA ARG A 620 -10.63 0.57 5.39
C ARG A 620 -9.65 -0.16 4.47
N ARG A 621 -10.14 -0.90 3.48
CA ARG A 621 -9.30 -1.63 2.49
C ARG A 621 -8.60 -0.68 1.52
N SER A 622 -9.28 0.40 1.11
CA SER A 622 -8.85 1.42 0.14
C SER A 622 -8.55 0.93 -1.29
N THR A 623 -8.00 -0.28 -1.46
CA THR A 623 -7.67 -0.90 -2.75
C THR A 623 -7.87 -2.41 -2.69
N SER A 624 -8.23 -3.04 -3.81
CA SER A 624 -8.14 -4.50 -3.96
C SER A 624 -6.66 -4.91 -4.02
N VAL A 625 -6.32 -6.09 -3.48
CA VAL A 625 -4.96 -6.63 -3.42
C VAL A 625 -4.85 -7.82 -4.37
N TYR A 626 -3.96 -7.73 -5.37
CA TYR A 626 -3.74 -8.80 -6.35
C TYR A 626 -2.47 -9.57 -6.00
N LEU A 627 -2.62 -10.89 -5.82
CA LEU A 627 -1.53 -11.85 -5.66
C LEU A 627 -1.34 -12.63 -6.96
N ALA A 628 -0.33 -13.49 -7.02
CA ALA A 628 -0.08 -14.29 -8.23
C ALA A 628 -1.19 -15.34 -8.51
N ASP A 629 -1.73 -15.98 -7.47
CA ASP A 629 -2.80 -16.99 -7.56
C ASP A 629 -4.20 -16.39 -7.43
N ARG A 630 -4.41 -15.44 -6.52
CA ARG A 630 -5.73 -14.91 -6.16
C ARG A 630 -5.77 -13.39 -6.03
N ARG A 631 -6.96 -12.87 -5.76
CA ARG A 631 -7.17 -11.47 -5.39
C ARG A 631 -8.05 -11.35 -4.15
N TYR A 632 -7.87 -10.27 -3.41
CA TYR A 632 -8.74 -9.87 -2.32
C TYR A 632 -9.45 -8.57 -2.68
N ASP A 633 -10.77 -8.65 -2.81
CA ASP A 633 -11.59 -7.55 -3.31
C ASP A 633 -11.80 -6.47 -2.25
N MET A 634 -11.81 -5.20 -2.68
CA MET A 634 -12.23 -4.07 -1.84
C MET A 634 -13.73 -4.14 -1.51
N LEU A 635 -14.56 -4.58 -2.46
CA LEU A 635 -16.01 -4.71 -2.35
C LEU A 635 -16.45 -6.18 -2.32
N PRO A 636 -17.63 -6.50 -1.75
CA PRO A 636 -18.17 -7.86 -1.81
C PRO A 636 -18.36 -8.36 -3.24
N GLY A 637 -18.16 -9.68 -3.45
CA GLY A 637 -18.26 -10.34 -4.76
C GLY A 637 -19.55 -10.06 -5.53
N ILE A 638 -20.68 -9.87 -4.83
CA ILE A 638 -21.98 -9.51 -5.44
C ILE A 638 -21.90 -8.16 -6.17
N LEU A 639 -21.17 -7.19 -5.60
CA LEU A 639 -20.97 -5.88 -6.22
C LEU A 639 -19.84 -5.90 -7.25
N SER A 640 -18.69 -6.48 -6.91
CA SER A 640 -17.51 -6.45 -7.76
C SER A 640 -17.62 -7.34 -8.99
N GLY A 641 -18.14 -8.56 -8.83
CA GLY A 641 -18.19 -9.58 -9.87
C GLY A 641 -19.49 -9.68 -10.65
N ASP A 642 -20.57 -9.01 -10.22
CA ASP A 642 -21.89 -9.12 -10.87
C ASP A 642 -22.57 -7.76 -11.12
N VAL A 643 -23.06 -7.10 -10.07
CA VAL A 643 -23.98 -5.96 -10.19
C VAL A 643 -23.32 -4.72 -10.79
N CYS A 644 -22.08 -4.40 -10.37
CA CYS A 644 -21.36 -3.25 -10.91
C CYS A 644 -20.56 -3.60 -12.17
N SER A 645 -20.13 -4.85 -12.31
CA SER A 645 -19.29 -5.31 -13.42
C SER A 645 -20.03 -5.15 -14.76
N LEU A 646 -19.37 -4.51 -15.73
CA LEU A 646 -19.92 -4.18 -17.05
C LEU A 646 -19.90 -5.38 -18.00
N TRP A 647 -20.52 -6.49 -17.56
CA TRP A 647 -20.63 -7.72 -18.34
C TRP A 647 -21.29 -7.49 -19.70
N SER A 648 -20.88 -8.30 -20.67
CA SER A 648 -21.46 -8.31 -22.00
C SER A 648 -22.88 -8.90 -21.99
N GLY A 649 -23.73 -8.40 -22.90
CA GLY A 649 -25.10 -8.87 -23.09
C GLY A 649 -26.08 -8.49 -21.97
N VAL A 650 -25.68 -7.65 -21.01
CA VAL A 650 -26.53 -7.23 -19.88
C VAL A 650 -26.53 -5.72 -19.67
N ASP A 651 -27.68 -5.20 -19.26
CA ASP A 651 -27.82 -3.78 -18.96
C ASP A 651 -27.18 -3.45 -17.60
N ARG A 652 -26.41 -2.35 -17.57
CA ARG A 652 -25.68 -1.90 -16.38
C ARG A 652 -25.70 -0.38 -16.24
N TYR A 653 -25.55 0.08 -14.99
CA TYR A 653 -25.37 1.49 -14.70
C TYR A 653 -23.90 1.89 -14.80
N ALA A 654 -23.66 3.02 -15.46
CA ALA A 654 -22.34 3.60 -15.58
C ALA A 654 -22.36 5.10 -15.25
N VAL A 655 -21.21 5.62 -14.86
CA VAL A 655 -20.86 7.03 -14.89
C VAL A 655 -19.96 7.22 -16.10
N SER A 656 -20.41 8.04 -17.05
CA SER A 656 -19.77 8.18 -18.34
C SER A 656 -19.18 9.56 -18.53
N VAL A 657 -18.06 9.59 -19.25
CA VAL A 657 -17.48 10.80 -19.81
C VAL A 657 -17.49 10.66 -21.33
N ILE A 658 -18.10 11.61 -22.01
CA ILE A 658 -18.29 11.58 -23.46
C ILE A 658 -17.71 12.87 -24.04
N TRP A 659 -16.79 12.72 -24.99
CA TRP A 659 -16.14 13.83 -25.68
C TRP A 659 -16.64 13.90 -27.12
N GLU A 660 -16.77 15.13 -27.62
CA GLU A 660 -16.72 15.40 -29.05
C GLU A 660 -15.32 15.89 -29.40
N ILE A 661 -14.64 15.20 -30.31
CA ILE A 661 -13.25 15.46 -30.68
C ILE A 661 -13.19 15.72 -32.18
N ASP A 662 -12.55 16.82 -32.56
CA ASP A 662 -12.16 17.10 -33.94
C ASP A 662 -10.94 16.24 -34.29
N MET A 663 -11.05 15.42 -35.34
CA MET A 663 -10.03 14.46 -35.74
C MET A 663 -8.87 15.08 -36.52
N ASP A 664 -9.06 16.29 -37.06
CA ASP A 664 -8.05 16.93 -37.88
C ASP A 664 -7.04 17.71 -37.00
N ASN A 665 -7.46 18.25 -35.85
CA ASN A 665 -6.58 18.94 -34.88
C ASN A 665 -6.48 18.28 -33.49
N LEU A 666 -7.30 17.26 -33.20
CA LEU A 666 -7.41 16.57 -31.91
C LEU A 666 -7.84 17.47 -30.74
N ASP A 667 -8.57 18.54 -31.03
CA ASP A 667 -9.10 19.42 -30.01
C ASP A 667 -10.47 18.92 -29.51
N VAL A 668 -10.66 19.05 -28.20
CA VAL A 668 -11.91 18.66 -27.54
C VAL A 668 -12.91 19.79 -27.69
N LEU A 669 -13.96 19.54 -28.47
CA LEU A 669 -15.01 20.51 -28.76
C LEU A 669 -15.99 20.65 -27.59
N SER A 670 -16.39 19.52 -27.00
CA SER A 670 -17.27 19.49 -25.84
C SER A 670 -17.05 18.23 -25.00
N VAL A 671 -17.40 18.32 -23.71
CA VAL A 671 -17.34 17.19 -22.77
C VAL A 671 -18.63 17.11 -21.99
N TRP A 672 -19.22 15.92 -21.96
CA TRP A 672 -20.39 15.59 -21.15
C TRP A 672 -20.00 14.60 -20.05
N TYR A 673 -20.52 14.83 -18.84
CA TYR A 673 -20.34 13.97 -17.67
C TYR A 673 -21.70 13.62 -17.11
N GLY A 674 -21.91 12.37 -16.71
CA GLY A 674 -23.13 12.02 -15.99
C GLY A 674 -23.41 10.52 -15.92
N ARG A 675 -24.56 10.20 -15.35
CA ARG A 675 -25.04 8.83 -15.21
C ARG A 675 -25.71 8.35 -16.47
N THR A 676 -25.36 7.13 -16.88
CA THR A 676 -25.86 6.46 -18.08
C THR A 676 -26.40 5.07 -17.73
N VAL A 677 -27.28 4.57 -18.61
CA VAL A 677 -27.57 3.14 -18.73
C VAL A 677 -26.91 2.64 -20.01
N ILE A 678 -26.13 1.57 -19.89
CA ILE A 678 -25.37 1.01 -21.01
C ILE A 678 -25.67 -0.48 -21.17
N HIS A 679 -25.37 -1.00 -22.36
CA HIS A 679 -25.37 -2.41 -22.68
C HIS A 679 -24.05 -2.75 -23.38
N SER A 680 -23.14 -3.40 -22.66
CA SER A 680 -21.87 -3.84 -23.25
C SER A 680 -22.17 -4.97 -24.23
N SER A 681 -21.84 -4.79 -25.50
CA SER A 681 -22.14 -5.77 -26.56
C SER A 681 -21.11 -6.90 -26.58
N TYR A 682 -19.85 -6.60 -26.24
CA TYR A 682 -18.74 -7.57 -26.27
C TYR A 682 -17.82 -7.37 -25.07
N LYS A 683 -17.29 -8.48 -24.58
CA LYS A 683 -16.17 -8.51 -23.62
C LYS A 683 -14.96 -9.13 -24.30
N LEU A 684 -14.00 -8.31 -24.69
CA LEU A 684 -12.82 -8.75 -25.43
C LEU A 684 -11.62 -8.95 -24.50
N SER A 685 -10.76 -9.92 -24.82
CA SER A 685 -9.40 -9.94 -24.26
C SER A 685 -8.48 -9.03 -25.05
N TYR A 686 -7.38 -8.58 -24.45
CA TYR A 686 -6.36 -7.79 -25.15
C TYR A 686 -5.83 -8.49 -26.41
N GLU A 687 -5.59 -9.80 -26.33
CA GLU A 687 -5.11 -10.60 -27.46
C GLU A 687 -6.16 -10.68 -28.57
N VAL A 688 -7.44 -10.80 -28.23
CA VAL A 688 -8.54 -10.84 -29.20
C VAL A 688 -8.71 -9.48 -29.88
N ALA A 689 -8.71 -8.39 -29.11
CA ALA A 689 -8.80 -7.04 -29.65
C ALA A 689 -7.59 -6.73 -30.56
N GLN A 690 -6.40 -7.18 -30.19
CA GLN A 690 -5.19 -7.05 -31.02
C GLN A 690 -5.34 -7.82 -32.33
N ARG A 691 -5.81 -9.07 -32.28
CA ARG A 691 -6.08 -9.87 -33.49
C ARG A 691 -7.11 -9.21 -34.40
N ILE A 692 -8.16 -8.57 -33.86
CA ILE A 692 -9.15 -7.83 -34.65
C ILE A 692 -8.50 -6.63 -35.36
N PHE A 693 -7.64 -5.89 -34.66
CA PHE A 693 -6.93 -4.73 -35.21
C PHE A 693 -5.85 -5.07 -36.25
N ASP A 694 -5.09 -6.15 -36.03
CA ASP A 694 -3.92 -6.48 -36.86
C ASP A 694 -4.29 -6.65 -38.35
N PRO A 695 -3.46 -6.19 -39.30
CA PRO A 695 -3.75 -6.35 -40.71
C PRO A 695 -3.66 -7.84 -41.12
N PRO A 696 -4.42 -8.27 -42.14
CA PRO A 696 -4.39 -9.65 -42.63
C PRO A 696 -3.01 -10.03 -43.19
N ASN A 697 -2.62 -11.30 -43.04
CA ASN A 697 -1.34 -11.83 -43.52
C ASN A 697 -1.16 -11.61 -45.04
N SER A 698 0.09 -11.43 -45.47
CA SER A 698 0.47 -11.14 -46.87
C SER A 698 -0.02 -12.18 -47.89
N GLU A 699 -0.30 -13.42 -47.48
CA GLU A 699 -0.88 -14.47 -48.33
C GLU A 699 -2.40 -14.31 -48.52
N LEU A 700 -3.13 -13.95 -47.46
CA LEU A 700 -4.57 -13.63 -47.52
C LEU A 700 -4.86 -12.39 -48.35
N GLN A 701 -3.93 -11.42 -48.38
CA GLN A 701 -4.07 -10.22 -49.21
C GLN A 701 -3.97 -10.49 -50.72
N LYS A 702 -3.38 -11.60 -51.15
CA LYS A 702 -3.18 -11.95 -52.57
C LYS A 702 -4.38 -12.63 -53.23
N HIS A 703 -5.37 -13.09 -52.44
CA HIS A 703 -6.57 -13.77 -52.91
C HIS A 703 -7.83 -12.90 -52.71
N SER A 704 -7.95 -11.74 -53.35
CA SER A 704 -8.98 -10.75 -53.00
C SER A 704 -10.22 -10.75 -53.92
N ASN A 705 -11.24 -11.51 -53.52
CA ASN A 705 -12.67 -11.22 -53.76
C ASN A 705 -13.47 -11.14 -52.44
N LEU A 706 -12.81 -11.21 -51.28
CA LEU A 706 -13.44 -11.24 -49.96
C LEU A 706 -13.62 -9.82 -49.39
N SER A 707 -14.70 -9.60 -48.64
CA SER A 707 -14.93 -8.36 -47.89
C SER A 707 -13.97 -8.23 -46.69
N ALA A 708 -13.80 -7.02 -46.14
CA ALA A 708 -12.92 -6.77 -44.99
C ALA A 708 -13.29 -7.65 -43.78
N SER A 709 -14.58 -7.77 -43.47
CA SER A 709 -15.07 -8.64 -42.39
C SER A 709 -14.79 -10.13 -42.64
N GLU A 710 -14.84 -10.59 -43.89
CA GLU A 710 -14.51 -11.98 -44.23
C GLU A 710 -13.00 -12.24 -44.10
N MET A 711 -12.16 -11.28 -44.50
CA MET A 711 -10.72 -11.36 -44.27
C MET A 711 -10.39 -11.37 -42.78
N CYS A 712 -11.10 -10.57 -41.97
CA CYS A 712 -10.95 -10.55 -40.51
C CYS A 712 -11.36 -11.89 -39.89
N LEU A 713 -12.45 -12.49 -40.37
CA LEU A 713 -12.91 -13.81 -39.93
C LEU A 713 -11.89 -14.91 -40.23
N GLU A 714 -11.36 -14.96 -41.46
CA GLU A 714 -10.32 -15.93 -41.84
C GLU A 714 -9.03 -15.73 -41.03
N LYS A 715 -8.63 -14.48 -40.79
CA LYS A 715 -7.47 -14.13 -39.94
C LYS A 715 -7.60 -14.69 -38.51
N ILE A 716 -8.80 -14.70 -37.94
CA ILE A 716 -9.04 -15.19 -36.58
C ILE A 716 -9.08 -16.72 -36.51
N GLY A 717 -9.18 -17.41 -37.65
CA GLY A 717 -9.29 -18.87 -37.74
C GLY A 717 -10.70 -19.37 -38.04
N GLY A 718 -11.56 -18.52 -38.61
CA GLY A 718 -12.92 -18.86 -39.01
C GLY A 718 -13.97 -18.68 -37.90
N VAL A 719 -15.20 -19.10 -38.18
CA VAL A 719 -16.36 -18.91 -37.30
C VAL A 719 -16.20 -19.65 -35.97
N GLU A 720 -15.66 -20.88 -35.99
CA GLU A 720 -15.52 -21.69 -34.78
C GLU A 720 -14.58 -21.04 -33.75
N GLU A 721 -13.41 -20.56 -34.19
CA GLU A 721 -12.46 -19.91 -33.29
C GLU A 721 -12.95 -18.52 -32.86
N LEU A 722 -13.56 -17.73 -33.77
CA LEU A 722 -14.14 -16.43 -33.41
C LEU A 722 -15.23 -16.58 -32.33
N THR A 723 -16.13 -17.54 -32.47
CA THR A 723 -17.24 -17.75 -31.52
C THR A 723 -16.78 -18.36 -30.19
N LYS A 724 -15.59 -18.96 -30.15
CA LYS A 724 -14.93 -19.36 -28.92
C LYS A 724 -14.28 -18.17 -28.18
N LEU A 725 -13.70 -17.24 -28.93
CA LEU A 725 -13.03 -16.05 -28.40
C LEU A 725 -14.00 -14.92 -28.04
N VAL A 726 -15.10 -14.80 -28.79
CA VAL A 726 -16.18 -13.82 -28.59
C VAL A 726 -17.52 -14.59 -28.56
N PRO A 727 -17.90 -15.17 -27.41
CA PRO A 727 -19.08 -16.01 -27.27
C PRO A 727 -20.40 -15.33 -27.68
N GLU A 728 -20.46 -14.00 -27.61
CA GLU A 728 -21.62 -13.17 -27.95
C GLU A 728 -21.99 -13.26 -29.45
N LEU A 729 -21.05 -13.65 -30.31
CA LEU A 729 -21.27 -13.81 -31.76
C LEU A 729 -21.77 -15.21 -32.16
N LYS A 730 -21.87 -16.17 -31.22
CA LYS A 730 -22.10 -17.60 -31.53
C LYS A 730 -23.43 -17.93 -32.21
N ASN A 731 -24.50 -17.20 -31.88
CA ASN A 731 -25.86 -17.51 -32.34
C ASN A 731 -26.34 -16.65 -33.51
N LEU A 732 -25.43 -15.95 -34.19
CA LEU A 732 -25.76 -15.10 -35.33
C LEU A 732 -25.64 -15.86 -36.66
N ASP A 733 -26.52 -15.54 -37.61
CA ASP A 733 -26.36 -15.96 -39.00
C ASP A 733 -25.11 -15.33 -39.61
N ARG A 734 -24.53 -15.98 -40.63
CA ARG A 734 -23.25 -15.54 -41.22
C ARG A 734 -23.29 -14.09 -41.72
N SER A 735 -24.41 -13.65 -42.31
CA SER A 735 -24.58 -12.26 -42.76
C SER A 735 -24.52 -11.27 -41.61
N HIS A 736 -25.29 -11.49 -40.55
CA HIS A 736 -25.28 -10.60 -39.39
C HIS A 736 -23.96 -10.66 -38.62
N LEU A 737 -23.35 -11.85 -38.51
CA LEU A 737 -22.02 -12.01 -37.89
C LEU A 737 -20.98 -11.15 -38.59
N LEU A 738 -20.92 -11.19 -39.93
CA LEU A 738 -19.97 -10.37 -40.70
C LEU A 738 -20.24 -8.87 -40.57
N LYS A 739 -21.50 -8.47 -40.45
CA LYS A 739 -21.90 -7.07 -40.24
C LYS A 739 -21.45 -6.57 -38.87
N GLU A 740 -21.76 -7.31 -37.80
CA GLU A 740 -21.37 -6.94 -36.43
C GLU A 740 -19.85 -6.98 -36.24
N LEU A 741 -19.18 -7.98 -36.82
CA LEU A 741 -17.71 -8.05 -36.82
C LEU A 741 -17.09 -6.84 -37.56
N GLY A 742 -17.67 -6.42 -38.68
CA GLY A 742 -17.22 -5.23 -39.41
C GLY A 742 -17.38 -3.95 -38.60
N ARG A 743 -18.52 -3.77 -37.93
CA ARG A 743 -18.78 -2.64 -37.03
C ARG A 743 -17.79 -2.61 -35.85
N LEU A 744 -17.50 -3.78 -35.27
CA LEU A 744 -16.54 -3.93 -34.19
C LEU A 744 -15.11 -3.62 -34.66
N GLU A 745 -14.71 -4.15 -35.81
CA GLU A 745 -13.38 -3.90 -36.41
C GLU A 745 -13.16 -2.41 -36.70
N GLU A 746 -14.14 -1.72 -37.28
CA GLU A 746 -14.07 -0.29 -37.53
C GLU A 746 -13.96 0.51 -36.23
N SER A 747 -14.74 0.15 -35.21
CA SER A 747 -14.72 0.83 -33.91
C SER A 747 -13.37 0.63 -33.19
N VAL A 748 -12.81 -0.58 -33.21
CA VAL A 748 -11.49 -0.89 -32.63
C VAL A 748 -10.39 -0.11 -33.34
N LYS A 749 -10.40 -0.06 -34.68
CA LYS A 749 -9.43 0.74 -35.45
C LYS A 749 -9.51 2.23 -35.10
N LEU A 750 -10.71 2.79 -35.08
CA LEU A 750 -10.91 4.20 -34.75
C LEU A 750 -10.47 4.52 -33.31
N LEU A 751 -10.71 3.62 -32.35
CA LEU A 751 -10.19 3.79 -30.98
C LEU A 751 -8.66 3.84 -30.95
N VAL A 752 -7.98 2.94 -31.65
CA VAL A 752 -6.51 2.92 -31.71
C VAL A 752 -5.97 4.18 -32.37
N ASP A 753 -6.57 4.61 -33.48
CA ASP A 753 -6.12 5.81 -34.20
C ASP A 753 -6.19 7.05 -33.30
N VAL A 754 -7.31 7.25 -32.60
CA VAL A 754 -7.51 8.37 -31.68
C VAL A 754 -6.57 8.28 -30.47
N ALA A 755 -6.50 7.11 -29.83
CA ALA A 755 -5.66 6.92 -28.65
C ALA A 755 -4.18 7.10 -28.98
N SER A 756 -3.72 6.57 -30.11
CA SER A 756 -2.35 6.74 -30.58
C SER A 756 -2.02 8.21 -30.83
N ALA A 757 -2.94 8.96 -31.44
CA ALA A 757 -2.75 10.39 -31.69
C ALA A 757 -2.69 11.21 -30.38
N ILE A 758 -3.55 10.91 -29.39
CA ILE A 758 -3.51 11.52 -28.06
C ILE A 758 -2.18 11.18 -27.35
N ARG A 759 -1.75 9.91 -27.42
CA ARG A 759 -0.48 9.43 -26.85
C ARG A 759 0.71 10.18 -27.43
N VAL A 760 0.79 10.35 -28.75
CA VAL A 760 1.86 11.13 -29.40
C VAL A 760 1.90 12.57 -28.87
N ARG A 761 0.75 13.23 -28.74
CA ARG A 761 0.68 14.60 -28.18
C ARG A 761 1.13 14.64 -26.71
N ARG A 762 0.82 13.61 -25.91
CA ARG A 762 1.25 13.49 -24.51
C ARG A 762 2.76 13.24 -24.40
N VAL A 763 3.31 12.32 -25.18
CA VAL A 763 4.76 12.04 -25.23
C VAL A 763 5.54 13.27 -25.70
N ALA A 764 5.04 13.99 -26.71
CA ALA A 764 5.64 15.26 -27.16
C ALA A 764 5.65 16.35 -26.06
N ARG A 765 4.69 16.33 -25.12
CA ARG A 765 4.66 17.20 -23.94
C ARG A 765 5.57 16.73 -22.79
N GLY A 766 6.20 15.55 -22.92
CA GLY A 766 7.11 14.98 -21.93
C GLY A 766 6.53 13.82 -21.13
N GLY A 767 5.44 13.20 -21.58
CA GLY A 767 4.93 11.96 -20.99
C GLY A 767 5.95 10.84 -21.11
N LEU A 768 6.26 10.17 -20.00
CA LEU A 768 7.25 9.09 -19.93
C LEU A 768 6.57 7.72 -20.10
N GLU A 769 7.16 6.87 -20.93
CA GLU A 769 6.78 5.46 -21.10
C GLU A 769 7.89 4.60 -20.51
N LEU A 770 7.66 4.15 -19.28
CA LEU A 770 8.61 3.35 -18.52
C LEU A 770 8.06 1.94 -18.37
N ASP A 771 8.29 1.10 -19.37
CA ASP A 771 7.89 -0.30 -19.31
C ASP A 771 8.83 -1.07 -18.37
N SER A 772 8.27 -1.62 -17.29
CA SER A 772 8.95 -2.60 -16.46
C SER A 772 8.70 -4.01 -16.98
N ILE A 773 9.68 -4.90 -16.84
CA ILE A 773 9.52 -6.34 -17.13
C ILE A 773 8.53 -6.92 -16.10
N GLU A 774 7.27 -7.09 -16.51
CA GLU A 774 6.25 -7.79 -15.73
C GLU A 774 6.27 -9.28 -16.08
N VAL A 775 6.19 -10.15 -15.07
CA VAL A 775 6.18 -11.60 -15.25
C VAL A 775 4.88 -12.17 -14.71
N THR A 776 4.27 -13.06 -15.49
CA THR A 776 3.03 -13.75 -15.12
C THR A 776 3.31 -15.23 -14.88
N VAL A 777 2.67 -15.78 -13.86
CA VAL A 777 2.74 -17.19 -13.50
C VAL A 777 1.74 -17.99 -14.33
N ARG A 778 2.20 -19.04 -15.01
CA ARG A 778 1.34 -20.00 -15.71
C ARG A 778 1.05 -21.21 -14.84
N PHE A 779 -0.22 -21.44 -14.57
CA PHE A 779 -0.73 -22.57 -13.80
C PHE A 779 -1.24 -23.66 -14.73
N ALA A 780 -1.15 -24.92 -14.29
CA ALA A 780 -1.72 -26.07 -15.01
C ALA A 780 -3.24 -25.95 -15.21
N ASP A 781 -3.95 -25.31 -14.27
CA ASP A 781 -5.32 -24.82 -14.49
C ASP A 781 -5.31 -23.28 -14.59
N PRO A 782 -5.32 -22.72 -15.81
CA PRO A 782 -5.33 -21.27 -16.01
C PRO A 782 -6.59 -20.57 -15.48
N ASN A 783 -7.74 -21.26 -15.43
CA ASN A 783 -9.02 -20.67 -15.03
C ASN A 783 -9.11 -20.54 -13.50
N ALA A 784 -8.72 -21.59 -12.78
CA ALA A 784 -8.71 -21.60 -11.33
C ALA A 784 -7.41 -21.00 -10.73
N ARG A 785 -6.40 -20.72 -11.56
CA ARG A 785 -5.05 -20.30 -11.15
C ARG A 785 -4.48 -21.19 -10.04
N SER A 786 -4.61 -22.49 -10.24
CA SER A 786 -4.28 -23.49 -9.22
C SER A 786 -3.53 -24.68 -9.81
N GLY A 787 -2.97 -25.50 -8.93
CA GLY A 787 -2.19 -26.67 -9.31
C GLY A 787 -0.71 -26.34 -9.56
N LYS A 788 -0.04 -27.24 -10.29
CA LYS A 788 1.40 -27.15 -10.54
C LYS A 788 1.75 -25.92 -11.38
N LEU A 789 2.87 -25.28 -11.05
CA LEU A 789 3.43 -24.17 -11.80
C LEU A 789 4.10 -24.71 -13.08
N GLU A 790 3.61 -24.31 -14.25
CA GLU A 790 4.14 -24.76 -15.54
C GLU A 790 5.31 -23.91 -15.99
N ASP A 791 5.15 -22.59 -15.97
CA ASP A 791 6.15 -21.64 -16.47
C ASP A 791 5.98 -20.23 -15.88
N LEU A 792 7.04 -19.42 -16.01
CA LEU A 792 7.06 -18.00 -15.68
C LEU A 792 7.33 -17.21 -16.96
N VAL A 793 6.36 -16.42 -17.41
CA VAL A 793 6.41 -15.80 -18.73
C VAL A 793 6.35 -14.28 -18.65
N PRO A 794 7.31 -13.57 -19.26
CA PRO A 794 7.24 -12.11 -19.40
C PRO A 794 5.96 -11.71 -20.13
N LYS A 795 5.30 -10.68 -19.64
CA LYS A 795 4.12 -10.12 -20.28
C LYS A 795 4.53 -9.40 -21.57
N GLU A 796 3.83 -9.69 -22.65
CA GLU A 796 4.04 -9.02 -23.93
C GLU A 796 3.33 -7.66 -23.95
N ALA A 797 4.00 -6.64 -24.47
CA ALA A 797 3.42 -5.32 -24.67
C ALA A 797 2.63 -5.29 -25.98
N LEU A 798 1.29 -5.31 -25.88
CA LEU A 798 0.37 -5.18 -27.00
C LEU A 798 -0.09 -3.73 -27.18
N GLU A 799 -0.36 -3.29 -28.41
CA GLU A 799 -0.86 -1.93 -28.70
C GLU A 799 -2.21 -1.65 -28.02
N MET A 800 -3.04 -2.68 -27.85
CA MET A 800 -4.29 -2.59 -27.11
C MET A 800 -4.10 -2.18 -25.63
N HIS A 801 -3.01 -2.60 -24.98
CA HIS A 801 -2.71 -2.16 -23.61
C HIS A 801 -2.49 -0.64 -23.57
N SER A 802 -1.72 -0.09 -24.51
CA SER A 802 -1.46 1.34 -24.60
C SER A 802 -2.71 2.13 -24.98
N THR A 803 -3.54 1.59 -25.89
CA THR A 803 -4.80 2.21 -26.33
C THR A 803 -5.75 2.42 -25.15
N VAL A 804 -6.05 1.35 -24.39
CA VAL A 804 -6.92 1.44 -23.21
C VAL A 804 -6.31 2.37 -22.16
N ALA A 805 -5.00 2.25 -21.89
CA ALA A 805 -4.33 3.10 -20.91
C ALA A 805 -4.44 4.59 -21.25
N GLU A 806 -4.24 4.98 -22.51
CA GLU A 806 -4.32 6.39 -22.92
C GLU A 806 -5.73 6.96 -22.75
N LEU A 807 -6.77 6.20 -23.14
CA LEU A 807 -8.16 6.62 -22.98
C LEU A 807 -8.54 6.78 -21.50
N MET A 808 -8.06 5.89 -20.63
CA MET A 808 -8.25 6.01 -19.18
C MET A 808 -7.51 7.23 -18.60
N ILE A 809 -6.27 7.50 -19.03
CA ILE A 809 -5.51 8.69 -18.63
C ILE A 809 -6.26 9.97 -19.05
N PHE A 810 -6.81 9.98 -20.27
CA PHE A 810 -7.59 11.10 -20.79
C PHE A 810 -8.86 11.34 -19.96
N ALA A 811 -9.61 10.29 -19.64
CA ALA A 811 -10.78 10.35 -18.76
C ALA A 811 -10.44 10.93 -17.38
N ASN A 812 -9.40 10.38 -16.75
CA ASN A 812 -8.89 10.80 -15.45
C ASN A 812 -8.49 12.29 -15.42
N HIS A 813 -7.82 12.77 -16.47
CA HIS A 813 -7.42 14.17 -16.59
C HIS A 813 -8.63 15.12 -16.64
N TRP A 814 -9.63 14.81 -17.47
CA TRP A 814 -10.81 15.64 -17.62
C TRP A 814 -11.71 15.65 -16.40
N VAL A 815 -11.85 14.51 -15.71
CA VAL A 815 -12.59 14.45 -14.44
C VAL A 815 -11.87 15.25 -13.35
N ALA A 816 -10.54 15.17 -13.27
CA ALA A 816 -9.76 15.97 -12.32
C ALA A 816 -10.02 17.48 -12.47
N ARG A 817 -10.08 17.97 -13.72
CA ARG A 817 -10.41 19.37 -14.03
C ARG A 817 -11.79 19.74 -13.54
N ARG A 818 -12.81 18.95 -13.89
CA ARG A 818 -14.20 19.22 -13.52
C ARG A 818 -14.42 19.23 -12.00
N CYS A 819 -13.81 18.28 -11.29
CA CYS A 819 -13.87 18.23 -9.83
C CYS A 819 -13.23 19.47 -9.19
N LEU A 820 -12.02 19.84 -9.62
CA LEU A 820 -11.31 21.00 -9.07
C LEU A 820 -12.02 22.33 -9.37
N GLU A 821 -12.60 22.48 -10.56
CA GLU A 821 -13.40 23.66 -10.93
C GLU A 821 -14.63 23.82 -10.05
N SER A 822 -15.26 22.70 -9.66
CA SER A 822 -16.49 22.71 -8.86
C SER A 822 -16.20 22.81 -7.36
N PHE A 823 -15.16 22.14 -6.88
CA PHE A 823 -14.76 22.08 -5.47
C PHE A 823 -13.25 22.27 -5.29
N PRO A 824 -12.75 23.53 -5.32
CA PRO A 824 -11.32 23.81 -5.28
C PRO A 824 -10.58 23.30 -4.03
N GLU A 825 -11.24 23.31 -2.86
CA GLU A 825 -10.63 22.93 -1.57
C GLU A 825 -10.99 21.51 -1.11
N ARG A 826 -11.94 20.84 -1.79
CA ARG A 826 -12.49 19.53 -1.38
C ARG A 826 -12.35 18.46 -2.47
N SER A 827 -11.39 18.63 -3.39
CA SER A 827 -11.13 17.68 -4.46
C SER A 827 -10.07 16.65 -4.06
N CYS A 828 -10.31 15.39 -4.41
CA CYS A 828 -9.33 14.31 -4.29
C CYS A 828 -8.58 14.17 -5.61
N LEU A 829 -7.29 14.51 -5.61
CA LEU A 829 -6.42 14.45 -6.79
C LEU A 829 -5.24 13.50 -6.54
N ARG A 830 -4.53 13.14 -7.62
CA ARG A 830 -3.32 12.32 -7.57
C ARG A 830 -2.18 13.02 -8.29
N ARG A 831 -1.08 13.27 -7.58
CA ARG A 831 0.12 13.91 -8.12
C ARG A 831 1.29 12.94 -8.19
N HIS A 832 2.27 13.26 -9.03
CA HIS A 832 3.55 12.57 -9.08
C HIS A 832 4.64 13.64 -9.00
N PRO A 833 5.26 13.85 -7.82
CA PRO A 833 6.27 14.89 -7.67
C PRO A 833 7.52 14.58 -8.50
N PRO A 834 8.29 15.61 -8.91
CA PRO A 834 9.54 15.37 -9.62
C PRO A 834 10.52 14.57 -8.74
N PRO A 835 11.22 13.58 -9.32
CA PRO A 835 12.24 12.81 -8.61
C PRO A 835 13.44 13.68 -8.23
N ARG A 836 14.18 13.27 -7.19
CA ARG A 836 15.40 13.96 -6.76
C ARG A 836 16.54 13.60 -7.73
N PRO A 837 17.38 14.56 -8.17
CA PRO A 837 18.49 14.30 -9.09
C PRO A 837 19.44 13.19 -8.61
N GLU A 838 19.72 13.13 -7.31
CA GLU A 838 20.59 12.13 -6.65
C GLU A 838 20.18 10.67 -6.97
N PHE A 839 18.90 10.41 -7.24
CA PHE A 839 18.43 9.06 -7.58
C PHE A 839 18.79 8.61 -9.00
N PHE A 840 19.19 9.53 -9.88
CA PHE A 840 19.63 9.24 -11.25
C PHE A 840 21.14 9.11 -11.41
N ASP A 841 21.94 9.41 -10.39
CA ASP A 841 23.41 9.35 -10.47
C ASP A 841 23.92 7.96 -10.89
N GLU A 842 23.22 6.89 -10.48
CA GLU A 842 23.54 5.53 -10.92
C GLU A 842 23.16 5.32 -12.39
N LEU A 843 21.98 5.79 -12.83
CA LEU A 843 21.53 5.69 -14.21
C LEU A 843 22.48 6.42 -15.17
N GLN A 844 22.86 7.66 -14.84
CA GLN A 844 23.73 8.48 -15.69
C GLN A 844 25.12 7.85 -15.85
N ARG A 845 25.69 7.30 -14.77
CA ARG A 845 26.96 6.58 -14.83
C ARG A 845 26.84 5.30 -15.68
N CYS A 846 25.77 4.53 -15.49
CA CYS A 846 25.55 3.33 -16.29
C CYS A 846 25.42 3.67 -17.78
N ALA A 847 24.62 4.67 -18.13
CA ALA A 847 24.50 5.13 -19.52
C ALA A 847 25.85 5.57 -20.11
N ALA A 848 26.63 6.36 -19.36
CA ALA A 848 27.94 6.85 -19.79
C ALA A 848 28.94 5.70 -20.07
N ALA A 849 28.87 4.60 -19.32
CA ALA A 849 29.72 3.42 -19.54
C ALA A 849 29.52 2.76 -20.91
N ARG A 850 28.34 2.92 -21.53
CA ARG A 850 28.05 2.50 -22.91
C ARG A 850 28.10 3.64 -23.93
N GLY A 851 28.63 4.80 -23.53
CA GLY A 851 28.69 6.00 -24.38
C GLY A 851 27.33 6.66 -24.62
N LEU A 852 26.31 6.32 -23.81
CA LEU A 852 24.96 6.88 -23.90
C LEU A 852 24.82 8.05 -22.93
N SER A 853 24.10 9.11 -23.33
CA SER A 853 23.85 10.28 -22.48
C SER A 853 22.38 10.34 -22.07
N VAL A 854 22.11 10.45 -20.76
CA VAL A 854 20.75 10.62 -20.21
C VAL A 854 20.61 12.01 -19.60
N ASN A 855 19.66 12.80 -20.12
CA ASN A 855 19.36 14.15 -19.63
C ASN A 855 18.22 14.08 -18.60
N ILE A 856 18.43 14.62 -17.40
CA ILE A 856 17.47 14.58 -16.27
C ILE A 856 16.81 15.94 -15.97
N GLU A 857 17.04 16.97 -16.78
CA GLU A 857 16.56 18.34 -16.54
C GLU A 857 15.03 18.43 -16.52
N SER A 858 14.36 17.68 -17.39
CA SER A 858 12.90 17.64 -17.52
C SER A 858 12.43 16.23 -17.88
N ASN A 859 11.14 15.94 -17.65
CA ASN A 859 10.54 14.68 -18.11
C ASN A 859 10.63 14.53 -19.65
N ARG A 860 10.51 15.63 -20.40
CA ARG A 860 10.66 15.63 -21.86
C ARG A 860 12.06 15.27 -22.31
N SER A 861 13.08 15.94 -21.78
CA SER A 861 14.49 15.65 -22.12
C SER A 861 14.89 14.25 -21.68
N LEU A 862 14.38 13.78 -20.53
CA LEU A 862 14.55 12.41 -20.06
C LEU A 862 13.95 11.40 -21.04
N GLY A 863 12.68 11.56 -21.41
CA GLY A 863 12.01 10.69 -22.37
C GLY A 863 12.71 10.64 -23.73
N GLN A 864 13.11 11.79 -24.27
CA GLN A 864 13.84 11.88 -25.54
C GLN A 864 15.21 11.19 -25.46
N SER A 865 15.96 11.41 -24.38
CA SER A 865 17.27 10.78 -24.20
C SER A 865 17.18 9.26 -24.02
N LEU A 866 16.15 8.76 -23.32
CA LEU A 866 15.90 7.33 -23.16
C LEU A 866 15.41 6.66 -24.45
N ALA A 867 14.60 7.35 -25.24
CA ALA A 867 14.18 6.88 -26.55
C ALA A 867 15.36 6.73 -27.51
N ALA A 868 16.31 7.67 -27.45
CA ALA A 868 17.56 7.64 -28.22
C ALA A 868 18.63 6.69 -27.66
N ALA A 869 18.51 6.27 -26.39
CA ALA A 869 19.45 5.37 -25.72
C ALA A 869 19.21 3.90 -26.09
N ASP A 870 19.35 3.59 -27.38
CA ASP A 870 19.26 2.23 -27.90
C ASP A 870 20.66 1.71 -28.26
N ASP A 871 21.03 0.55 -27.73
CA ASP A 871 22.30 -0.12 -28.06
C ASP A 871 22.02 -1.17 -29.15
N PRO A 872 22.45 -0.95 -30.41
CA PRO A 872 22.16 -1.87 -31.50
C PRO A 872 22.85 -3.23 -31.34
N LYS A 873 23.84 -3.36 -30.44
CA LYS A 873 24.53 -4.62 -30.16
C LYS A 873 23.80 -5.46 -29.13
N ASP A 874 23.05 -4.83 -28.23
CA ASP A 874 22.42 -5.52 -27.10
C ASP A 874 21.12 -4.83 -26.66
N PRO A 875 19.95 -5.40 -26.99
CA PRO A 875 18.65 -4.83 -26.61
C PRO A 875 18.35 -4.92 -25.10
N GLU A 876 19.09 -5.71 -24.33
CA GLU A 876 18.89 -5.83 -22.87
C GLU A 876 19.37 -4.57 -22.12
N VAL A 877 20.32 -3.81 -22.67
CA VAL A 877 20.81 -2.54 -22.11
C VAL A 877 19.66 -1.58 -21.86
N LYS A 878 18.78 -1.40 -22.86
CA LYS A 878 17.63 -0.51 -22.77
C LYS A 878 16.69 -0.91 -21.63
N LYS A 879 16.46 -2.22 -21.44
CA LYS A 879 15.63 -2.74 -20.35
C LYS A 879 16.22 -2.42 -18.98
N VAL A 880 17.54 -2.56 -18.82
CA VAL A 880 18.24 -2.18 -17.58
C VAL A 880 18.12 -0.66 -17.32
N LEU A 881 18.32 0.18 -18.33
CA LEU A 881 18.19 1.64 -18.21
C LEU A 881 16.76 2.06 -17.83
N LEU A 882 15.74 1.47 -18.44
CA LEU A 882 14.34 1.71 -18.09
C LEU A 882 14.04 1.28 -16.65
N GLN A 883 14.53 0.11 -16.22
CA GLN A 883 14.34 -0.36 -14.84
C GLN A 883 15.02 0.56 -13.81
N LEU A 884 16.24 1.04 -14.09
CA LEU A 884 16.95 2.00 -13.25
C LEU A 884 16.22 3.34 -13.19
N THR A 885 15.66 3.79 -14.32
CA THR A 885 14.84 5.01 -14.41
C THR A 885 13.57 4.90 -13.55
N THR A 886 12.83 3.80 -13.68
CA THR A 886 11.61 3.55 -12.87
C THR A 886 11.92 3.53 -11.37
N ARG A 887 13.09 3.01 -10.97
CA ARG A 887 13.53 3.01 -9.56
C ARG A 887 13.90 4.42 -9.05
N ALA A 888 14.38 5.29 -9.94
CA ALA A 888 14.73 6.67 -9.59
C ALA A 888 13.50 7.60 -9.47
N MET A 889 12.36 7.21 -10.06
CA MET A 889 11.11 7.96 -9.97
C MET A 889 10.60 8.06 -8.53
N SER A 890 9.90 9.14 -8.24
CA SER A 890 9.22 9.29 -6.96
C SER A 890 7.88 8.53 -6.96
N ASN A 891 7.29 8.31 -5.79
CA ASN A 891 5.98 7.67 -5.71
C ASN A 891 4.87 8.69 -6.03
N ALA A 892 3.87 8.27 -6.81
CA ALA A 892 2.65 9.03 -7.00
C ALA A 892 1.74 8.93 -5.77
N LEU A 893 1.13 10.05 -5.37
CA LEU A 893 0.41 10.21 -4.10
C LEU A 893 -0.97 10.84 -4.34
N TYR A 894 -2.00 10.31 -3.67
CA TYR A 894 -3.27 10.98 -3.47
C TYR A 894 -3.11 12.14 -2.48
N PHE A 895 -3.83 13.23 -2.71
CA PHE A 895 -3.83 14.39 -1.83
C PHE A 895 -5.17 15.13 -1.87
N SER A 896 -5.44 15.86 -0.78
CA SER A 896 -6.58 16.77 -0.63
C SER A 896 -6.17 18.17 -1.08
N THR A 897 -6.94 18.80 -1.96
CA THR A 897 -6.59 20.12 -2.50
C THR A 897 -6.65 21.25 -1.49
N GLY A 898 -7.46 21.14 -0.43
CA GLY A 898 -7.54 22.14 0.65
C GLY A 898 -6.94 21.70 1.98
N GLY A 899 -6.73 20.39 2.19
CA GLY A 899 -6.22 19.87 3.47
C GLY A 899 -4.69 19.78 3.54
N ASP A 900 -4.05 19.57 2.40
CA ASP A 900 -2.59 19.50 2.32
C ASP A 900 -2.05 20.87 1.94
N ASN A 901 -1.02 21.37 2.64
CA ASN A 901 -0.39 22.68 2.40
C ASN A 901 0.42 22.69 1.08
N LEU A 902 -0.25 22.44 -0.05
CA LEU A 902 0.31 22.32 -1.40
C LEU A 902 -0.14 23.50 -2.25
N THR A 903 0.79 24.04 -3.06
CA THR A 903 0.46 25.07 -4.04
C THR A 903 -0.04 24.45 -5.34
N ARG A 904 -0.77 25.22 -6.16
CA ARG A 904 -1.35 24.73 -7.42
C ARG A 904 -0.32 24.21 -8.42
N GLU A 905 0.90 24.76 -8.39
CA GLU A 905 2.05 24.30 -9.20
C GLU A 905 2.51 22.89 -8.82
N GLN A 906 2.19 22.44 -7.60
CA GLN A 906 2.58 21.13 -7.09
C GLN A 906 1.53 20.03 -7.36
N PHE A 907 0.45 20.34 -8.07
CA PHE A 907 -0.60 19.38 -8.43
C PHE A 907 -0.21 18.53 -9.66
N VAL A 908 0.89 18.89 -10.32
CA VAL A 908 1.38 18.26 -11.53
C VAL A 908 1.69 16.77 -11.36
N HIS A 909 1.53 16.03 -12.44
CA HIS A 909 1.88 14.62 -12.53
C HIS A 909 3.10 14.46 -13.45
N TYR A 910 4.30 14.41 -12.86
CA TYR A 910 5.59 14.39 -13.57
C TYR A 910 5.65 13.33 -14.68
N GLY A 911 5.36 12.07 -14.35
CA GLY A 911 5.48 10.97 -15.32
C GLY A 911 4.47 11.01 -16.48
N LEU A 912 3.32 11.65 -16.32
CA LEU A 912 2.28 11.73 -17.37
C LEU A 912 2.33 13.03 -18.15
N ALA A 913 3.15 14.01 -17.71
CA ALA A 913 3.19 15.38 -18.21
C ALA A 913 1.80 16.06 -18.21
N LEU A 914 1.04 15.86 -17.12
CA LEU A 914 -0.28 16.46 -16.93
C LEU A 914 -0.29 17.44 -15.76
N ASN A 915 -0.99 18.56 -15.90
CA ASN A 915 -1.12 19.56 -14.84
C ASN A 915 -2.06 19.12 -13.71
N LEU A 916 -3.05 18.29 -14.04
CA LEU A 916 -4.05 17.77 -13.12
C LEU A 916 -4.32 16.32 -13.46
N TYR A 917 -4.42 15.48 -12.44
CA TYR A 917 -4.70 14.07 -12.59
C TYR A 917 -5.43 13.55 -11.34
N THR A 918 -6.30 12.56 -11.53
CA THR A 918 -6.96 11.83 -10.46
C THR A 918 -7.23 10.40 -10.93
N HIS A 919 -7.81 9.56 -10.07
CA HIS A 919 -8.32 8.27 -10.49
C HIS A 919 -9.85 8.29 -10.47
N PHE A 920 -10.45 7.98 -11.61
CA PHE A 920 -11.89 7.87 -11.83
C PHE A 920 -12.30 6.49 -12.39
N THR A 921 -11.40 5.79 -13.06
CA THR A 921 -11.73 4.68 -13.97
C THR A 921 -11.85 3.30 -13.32
N SER A 922 -11.75 3.16 -12.00
CA SER A 922 -11.82 1.82 -11.37
C SER A 922 -12.43 1.76 -9.95
N PRO A 923 -13.69 2.21 -9.78
CA PRO A 923 -14.35 2.25 -8.47
C PRO A 923 -14.65 0.89 -7.85
N ILE A 924 -14.59 -0.22 -8.60
CA ILE A 924 -14.71 -1.56 -8.00
C ILE A 924 -13.49 -1.89 -7.14
N ARG A 925 -12.30 -1.40 -7.54
CA ARG A 925 -11.01 -1.78 -6.94
C ARG A 925 -10.25 -0.67 -6.23
N ARG A 926 -10.64 0.61 -6.33
CA ARG A 926 -10.02 1.68 -5.52
C ARG A 926 -11.07 2.63 -4.95
N TYR A 927 -10.93 2.93 -3.65
CA TYR A 927 -11.83 3.83 -2.93
C TYR A 927 -11.70 5.28 -3.41
N ALA A 928 -10.52 5.67 -3.91
CA ALA A 928 -10.28 6.99 -4.48
C ALA A 928 -11.25 7.28 -5.65
N ASP A 929 -11.50 6.30 -6.52
CA ASP A 929 -12.46 6.47 -7.63
C ASP A 929 -13.88 6.67 -7.09
N ILE A 930 -14.31 5.96 -6.04
CA ILE A 930 -15.63 6.15 -5.40
C ILE A 930 -15.76 7.58 -4.86
N ILE A 931 -14.71 8.11 -4.22
CA ILE A 931 -14.68 9.51 -3.75
C ILE A 931 -14.81 10.47 -4.93
N VAL A 932 -14.04 10.26 -6.00
CA VAL A 932 -14.06 11.13 -7.19
C VAL A 932 -15.40 11.06 -7.90
N HIS A 933 -16.01 9.89 -8.03
CA HIS A 933 -17.38 9.73 -8.56
C HIS A 933 -18.37 10.52 -7.72
N ARG A 934 -18.32 10.44 -6.38
CA ARG A 934 -19.19 11.23 -5.50
C ARG A 934 -18.99 12.73 -5.71
N ILE A 935 -17.75 13.21 -5.75
CA ILE A 935 -17.44 14.63 -5.98
C ILE A 935 -17.97 15.09 -7.35
N LEU A 936 -17.72 14.31 -8.41
CA LEU A 936 -18.18 14.60 -9.76
C LEU A 936 -19.70 14.65 -9.83
N LEU A 937 -20.38 13.66 -9.27
CA LEU A 937 -21.84 13.59 -9.28
C LEU A 937 -22.48 14.69 -8.43
N THR A 938 -21.88 15.05 -7.29
CA THR A 938 -22.31 16.21 -6.49
C THR A 938 -22.12 17.51 -7.26
N ALA A 939 -21.03 17.65 -8.02
CA ALA A 939 -20.80 18.81 -8.90
C ALA A 939 -21.84 18.93 -10.04
N LEU A 940 -22.51 17.83 -10.38
CA LEU A 940 -23.61 17.78 -11.34
C LEU A 940 -24.99 17.88 -10.67
N GLY A 941 -25.05 17.92 -9.33
CA GLY A 941 -26.30 17.91 -8.55
C GLY A 941 -26.97 16.53 -8.41
N ASP A 942 -26.28 15.43 -8.71
CA ASP A 942 -26.82 14.06 -8.74
C ASP A 942 -26.27 13.17 -7.60
N CYS A 943 -26.69 13.42 -6.36
CA CYS A 943 -26.15 12.73 -5.16
C CYS A 943 -26.91 11.46 -4.75
N ARG A 944 -27.62 10.80 -5.69
CA ARG A 944 -28.62 9.76 -5.36
C ARG A 944 -27.99 8.36 -5.22
N SER A 945 -28.53 7.54 -4.31
CA SER A 945 -28.17 6.13 -4.09
C SER A 945 -29.43 5.26 -4.05
N ALA A 946 -29.31 3.99 -4.43
CA ALA A 946 -30.38 2.98 -4.40
C ALA A 946 -31.13 2.90 -3.05
N ILE A 947 -30.43 3.22 -1.95
CA ILE A 947 -30.98 3.12 -0.59
C ILE A 947 -31.79 4.40 -0.22
N SER A 948 -31.68 5.49 -0.98
CA SER A 948 -32.36 6.77 -0.73
C SER A 948 -33.60 6.98 -1.60
N VAL A 949 -34.53 6.02 -1.58
CA VAL A 949 -35.85 6.18 -2.24
C VAL A 949 -36.85 6.78 -1.24
N LYS A 950 -36.72 8.07 -0.94
CA LYS A 950 -37.86 8.96 -0.66
C LYS A 950 -37.59 10.32 -1.29
N PRO A 951 -38.50 10.86 -2.11
CA PRO A 951 -38.33 12.17 -2.71
C PRO A 951 -38.43 13.24 -1.60
N VAL A 952 -37.37 14.00 -1.40
CA VAL A 952 -37.42 15.24 -0.59
C VAL A 952 -37.89 16.35 -1.52
N ASN A 953 -39.16 16.69 -1.45
CA ASN A 953 -39.69 17.90 -2.06
C ASN A 953 -39.27 19.10 -1.19
N SER A 954 -38.27 19.88 -1.60
CA SER A 954 -38.15 21.29 -1.18
C SER A 954 -37.12 22.06 -2.01
N THR A 955 -37.62 23.10 -2.66
CA THR A 955 -37.00 24.12 -3.53
C THR A 955 -36.23 25.20 -2.75
N THR A 956 -35.31 24.81 -1.87
CA THR A 956 -34.41 25.76 -1.18
C THR A 956 -32.97 25.35 -1.42
N SER A 957 -32.10 26.30 -1.82
CA SER A 957 -30.65 26.14 -1.98
C SER A 957 -30.07 25.25 -0.87
N ASN A 958 -29.71 24.01 -1.21
CA ASN A 958 -29.56 22.89 -0.27
C ASN A 958 -28.23 22.94 0.50
N PRO A 959 -28.22 23.29 1.80
CA PRO A 959 -27.03 23.17 2.65
C PRO A 959 -26.73 21.69 3.01
N ILE A 960 -27.72 20.79 2.80
CA ILE A 960 -27.67 19.37 3.16
C ILE A 960 -26.81 18.55 2.16
N LEU A 961 -26.55 19.07 0.96
CA LEU A 961 -25.79 18.35 -0.08
C LEU A 961 -24.26 18.37 0.17
N GLU A 962 -23.75 19.46 0.75
CA GLU A 962 -22.32 19.60 1.09
C GLU A 962 -21.91 18.74 2.30
N ASP A 963 -22.85 18.44 3.21
CA ASP A 963 -22.59 17.61 4.40
C ASP A 963 -22.19 16.15 4.06
N SER A 964 -22.38 15.71 2.81
CA SER A 964 -22.00 14.38 2.35
C SER A 964 -20.55 14.26 1.87
N LEU A 965 -19.89 15.39 1.59
CA LEU A 965 -18.50 15.43 1.17
C LEU A 965 -17.58 15.52 2.38
N PHE A 966 -16.38 14.94 2.26
CA PHE A 966 -15.37 15.05 3.29
C PHE A 966 -14.94 16.50 3.51
N THR A 967 -14.70 16.87 4.76
CA THR A 967 -13.97 18.10 5.07
C THR A 967 -12.53 18.01 4.55
N PRO A 968 -11.83 19.14 4.30
CA PRO A 968 -10.46 19.10 3.79
C PRO A 968 -9.49 18.27 4.67
N GLU A 969 -9.61 18.36 5.99
CA GLU A 969 -8.79 17.63 6.96
C GLU A 969 -9.10 16.12 6.99
N GLU A 970 -10.39 15.75 6.94
CA GLU A 970 -10.80 14.35 6.83
C GLU A 970 -10.30 13.75 5.52
N LEU A 971 -10.45 14.48 4.40
CA LEU A 971 -9.98 14.01 3.10
C LEU A 971 -8.46 13.84 3.08
N SER A 972 -7.69 14.74 3.69
CA SER A 972 -6.22 14.58 3.83
C SER A 972 -5.89 13.30 4.61
N THR A 973 -6.64 13.00 5.67
CA THR A 973 -6.46 11.77 6.45
C THR A 973 -6.80 10.52 5.64
N VAL A 974 -7.88 10.54 4.87
CA VAL A 974 -8.27 9.45 3.97
C VAL A 974 -7.24 9.28 2.84
N CYS A 975 -6.75 10.36 2.23
CA CYS A 975 -5.70 10.29 1.20
C CYS A 975 -4.41 9.67 1.75
N ARG A 976 -4.00 10.02 2.97
CA ARG A 976 -2.84 9.39 3.63
C ARG A 976 -3.04 7.89 3.81
N HIS A 977 -4.21 7.48 4.33
CA HIS A 977 -4.56 6.07 4.48
C HIS A 977 -4.56 5.33 3.13
N MET A 978 -5.17 5.91 2.09
CA MET A 978 -5.18 5.33 0.74
C MET A 978 -3.76 5.16 0.17
N ASN A 979 -2.86 6.12 0.40
CA ASN A 979 -1.46 6.01 -0.01
C ASN A 979 -0.73 4.87 0.72
N GLU A 980 -0.94 4.75 2.03
CA GLU A 980 -0.34 3.68 2.85
C GLU A 980 -0.83 2.29 2.42
N GLN A 981 -2.14 2.13 2.24
CA GLN A 981 -2.73 0.86 1.77
C GLN A 981 -2.31 0.51 0.35
N HIS A 982 -2.26 1.49 -0.55
CA HIS A 982 -1.80 1.27 -1.93
C HIS A 982 -0.34 0.82 -1.97
N TRP A 983 0.53 1.47 -1.18
CA TRP A 983 1.93 1.07 -1.07
C TRP A 983 2.08 -0.33 -0.50
N ALA A 984 1.35 -0.65 0.59
CA ALA A 984 1.33 -1.99 1.17
C ALA A 984 0.87 -3.05 0.16
N ALA A 985 -0.20 -2.80 -0.59
CA ALA A 985 -0.69 -3.71 -1.62
C ALA A 985 0.34 -3.97 -2.73
N GLN A 986 1.04 -2.93 -3.21
CA GLN A 986 2.12 -3.10 -4.20
C GLN A 986 3.29 -3.93 -3.67
N GLN A 987 3.66 -3.73 -2.40
CA GLN A 987 4.74 -4.49 -1.79
C GLN A 987 4.37 -5.97 -1.62
N VAL A 988 3.13 -6.26 -1.21
CA VAL A 988 2.62 -7.63 -1.12
C VAL A 988 2.53 -8.28 -2.51
N GLN A 989 2.07 -7.58 -3.54
CA GLN A 989 2.02 -8.11 -4.90
C GLN A 989 3.41 -8.53 -5.40
N ARG A 990 4.43 -7.70 -5.14
CA ARG A 990 5.83 -8.03 -5.46
C ARG A 990 6.32 -9.24 -4.65
N ALA A 991 6.10 -9.25 -3.35
CA ALA A 991 6.53 -10.34 -2.47
C ALA A 991 5.81 -11.67 -2.80
N SER A 992 4.56 -11.61 -3.23
CA SER A 992 3.81 -12.77 -3.74
C SER A 992 4.47 -13.29 -5.02
N LEU A 993 4.80 -12.43 -5.99
CA LEU A 993 5.50 -12.86 -7.19
C LEU A 993 6.86 -13.50 -6.86
N GLU A 994 7.64 -12.91 -5.95
CA GLU A 994 8.91 -13.48 -5.47
C GLU A 994 8.73 -14.87 -4.83
N LEU A 995 7.66 -15.06 -4.03
CA LEU A 995 7.31 -16.36 -3.46
C LEU A 995 7.01 -17.39 -4.56
N PHE A 996 6.18 -17.04 -5.55
CA PHE A 996 5.85 -17.94 -6.65
C PHE A 996 7.04 -18.25 -7.56
N GLN A 997 7.95 -17.28 -7.77
CA GLN A 997 9.23 -17.53 -8.42
C GLN A 997 10.05 -18.56 -7.64
N ALA A 998 10.15 -18.44 -6.31
CA ALA A 998 10.87 -19.40 -5.48
C ALA A 998 10.23 -20.80 -5.50
N LEU A 999 8.90 -20.88 -5.41
CA LEU A 999 8.16 -22.15 -5.52
C LEU A 999 8.37 -22.83 -6.87
N PHE A 1000 8.37 -22.06 -7.97
CA PHE A 1000 8.61 -22.57 -9.32
C PHE A 1000 9.96 -23.29 -9.45
N PHE A 1001 11.03 -22.72 -8.89
CA PHE A 1001 12.34 -23.37 -8.90
C PHE A 1001 12.41 -24.51 -7.90
N ARG A 1002 11.77 -24.40 -6.73
CA ARG A 1002 11.77 -25.45 -5.69
C ARG A 1002 11.19 -26.77 -6.23
N ASP A 1003 10.12 -26.69 -7.01
CA ASP A 1003 9.43 -27.87 -7.55
C ASP A 1003 10.17 -28.53 -8.73
N ARG A 1004 11.31 -27.98 -9.17
CA ARG A 1004 12.18 -28.51 -10.23
C ARG A 1004 13.45 -29.14 -9.66
N PRO A 1005 14.02 -30.20 -10.26
CA PRO A 1005 15.28 -30.77 -9.80
C PRO A 1005 16.45 -29.78 -9.97
N GLU A 1006 17.51 -29.92 -9.16
CA GLU A 1006 18.67 -29.01 -9.19
C GLU A 1006 19.41 -28.99 -10.53
N ASP A 1007 19.44 -30.13 -11.23
CA ASP A 1007 20.07 -30.29 -12.54
C ASP A 1007 19.20 -29.81 -13.71
N ASP A 1008 18.00 -29.24 -13.45
CA ASP A 1008 17.12 -28.77 -14.51
C ASP A 1008 17.81 -27.64 -15.31
N PRO A 1009 17.92 -27.76 -16.65
CA PRO A 1009 18.47 -26.70 -17.50
C PRO A 1009 17.79 -25.33 -17.29
N ILE A 1010 16.51 -25.30 -16.93
CA ILE A 1010 15.77 -24.06 -16.68
C ILE A 1010 16.28 -23.28 -15.46
N ARG A 1011 17.01 -23.92 -14.54
CA ARG A 1011 17.72 -23.26 -13.42
C ARG A 1011 18.99 -22.54 -13.88
N GLN A 1012 19.45 -22.73 -15.11
CA GLN A 1012 20.56 -21.96 -15.68
C GLN A 1012 20.00 -20.90 -16.62
N ALA A 1013 20.28 -19.64 -16.33
CA ALA A 1013 19.76 -18.52 -17.10
C ALA A 1013 20.87 -17.51 -17.41
N ASP A 1014 20.80 -16.93 -18.60
CA ASP A 1014 21.61 -15.77 -18.93
C ASP A 1014 21.04 -14.52 -18.25
N GLY A 1015 21.92 -13.65 -17.80
CA GLY A 1015 21.56 -12.40 -17.17
C GLY A 1015 22.60 -11.32 -17.39
N ILE A 1016 22.14 -10.07 -17.32
CA ILE A 1016 22.96 -8.89 -17.57
C ILE A 1016 23.37 -8.22 -16.25
N ILE A 1017 24.65 -7.88 -16.12
CA ILE A 1017 25.15 -7.17 -14.93
C ILE A 1017 24.57 -5.75 -14.92
N CYS A 1018 23.75 -5.43 -13.92
CA CYS A 1018 23.08 -4.11 -13.82
C CYS A 1018 23.72 -3.17 -12.80
N GLN A 1019 24.45 -3.70 -11.81
CA GLN A 1019 25.05 -2.90 -10.74
C GLN A 1019 26.26 -3.60 -10.11
N LEU A 1020 27.36 -2.87 -9.90
CA LEU A 1020 28.55 -3.38 -9.18
C LEU A 1020 28.45 -3.09 -7.67
N ARG A 1021 28.81 -4.06 -6.83
CA ARG A 1021 28.68 -4.01 -5.36
C ARG A 1021 30.03 -4.25 -4.68
N GLY A 1022 30.53 -3.21 -4.01
CA GLY A 1022 31.77 -3.27 -3.23
C GLY A 1022 32.90 -3.98 -3.97
N ASN A 1023 33.66 -4.81 -3.25
CA ASN A 1023 34.81 -5.55 -3.78
C ASN A 1023 34.55 -7.06 -3.86
N ASN A 1024 33.30 -7.51 -3.78
CA ASN A 1024 32.98 -8.94 -3.68
C ASN A 1024 31.88 -9.45 -4.63
N GLY A 1025 31.24 -8.58 -5.43
CA GLY A 1025 30.34 -9.05 -6.48
C GLY A 1025 29.53 -7.97 -7.19
N PHE A 1026 28.39 -8.38 -7.76
CA PHE A 1026 27.53 -7.54 -8.58
C PHE A 1026 26.07 -8.02 -8.54
N VAL A 1027 25.15 -7.24 -9.10
CA VAL A 1027 23.72 -7.57 -9.23
C VAL A 1027 23.41 -7.86 -10.68
N VAL A 1028 22.72 -8.96 -10.93
CA VAL A 1028 22.33 -9.44 -12.27
C VAL A 1028 20.82 -9.32 -12.45
N LEU A 1029 20.39 -8.93 -13.65
CA LEU A 1029 19.00 -8.99 -14.11
C LEU A 1029 18.83 -10.18 -15.05
N VAL A 1030 17.96 -11.12 -14.69
CA VAL A 1030 17.56 -12.26 -15.51
C VAL A 1030 16.20 -11.96 -16.12
N SER A 1031 16.19 -11.38 -17.32
CA SER A 1031 14.99 -10.84 -17.96
C SER A 1031 13.90 -11.88 -18.22
N ARG A 1032 14.27 -13.13 -18.53
CA ARG A 1032 13.33 -14.23 -18.78
C ARG A 1032 12.36 -14.46 -17.61
N PHE A 1033 12.88 -14.39 -16.38
CA PHE A 1033 12.10 -14.66 -15.18
C PHE A 1033 11.78 -13.40 -14.37
N GLY A 1034 12.25 -12.23 -14.83
CA GLY A 1034 12.10 -10.96 -14.11
C GLY A 1034 12.81 -10.97 -12.76
N ILE A 1035 13.89 -11.74 -12.62
CA ILE A 1035 14.62 -11.88 -11.35
C ILE A 1035 15.78 -10.90 -11.34
N ARG A 1036 15.89 -10.14 -10.26
CA ARG A 1036 17.06 -9.30 -9.98
C ARG A 1036 17.70 -9.79 -8.68
N GLY A 1037 18.94 -10.27 -8.76
CA GLY A 1037 19.61 -10.86 -7.61
C GLY A 1037 21.10 -10.55 -7.54
N SER A 1038 21.64 -10.56 -6.32
CA SER A 1038 23.06 -10.36 -6.06
C SER A 1038 23.83 -11.66 -6.32
N VAL A 1039 24.98 -11.53 -6.99
CA VAL A 1039 25.91 -12.61 -7.33
C VAL A 1039 27.26 -12.28 -6.72
N CYS A 1040 27.76 -13.14 -5.85
CA CYS A 1040 29.08 -12.99 -5.28
C CYS A 1040 30.14 -13.64 -6.19
N VAL A 1041 31.24 -12.92 -6.41
CA VAL A 1041 32.45 -13.45 -7.08
C VAL A 1041 33.38 -14.12 -6.08
N ARG A 1042 33.27 -13.74 -4.79
CA ARG A 1042 33.86 -14.43 -3.66
C ARG A 1042 32.76 -15.09 -2.84
N ASP A 1043 32.77 -16.40 -2.70
CA ASP A 1043 31.76 -17.11 -1.91
C ASP A 1043 31.95 -16.83 -0.39
N PRO A 1044 30.96 -17.18 0.47
CA PRO A 1044 31.09 -17.03 1.91
C PRO A 1044 32.25 -17.84 2.53
N GLN A 1045 32.69 -18.91 1.86
CA GLN A 1045 33.84 -19.73 2.25
C GLN A 1045 35.18 -19.11 1.82
N GLY A 1046 35.15 -17.96 1.14
CA GLY A 1046 36.30 -17.21 0.65
C GLY A 1046 36.89 -17.70 -0.68
N GLN A 1047 36.26 -18.68 -1.34
CA GLN A 1047 36.64 -19.13 -2.67
C GLN A 1047 36.32 -18.05 -3.72
N ILE A 1048 37.14 -17.96 -4.76
CA ILE A 1048 37.02 -16.92 -5.79
C ILE A 1048 36.68 -17.56 -7.14
N ALA A 1049 35.67 -17.02 -7.81
CA ALA A 1049 35.24 -17.44 -9.14
C ALA A 1049 36.29 -17.07 -10.22
N TRP A 1050 36.79 -18.07 -10.95
CA TRP A 1050 37.80 -17.90 -12.00
C TRP A 1050 37.43 -18.69 -13.27
N MET A 1051 37.60 -18.08 -14.46
CA MET A 1051 37.38 -18.77 -15.75
C MET A 1051 38.54 -19.69 -16.11
N ASN A 1052 38.25 -20.95 -16.46
CA ASN A 1052 39.27 -21.91 -16.83
C ASN A 1052 39.48 -21.96 -18.36
N SER A 1053 40.55 -21.31 -18.84
CA SER A 1053 40.93 -21.32 -20.26
C SER A 1053 41.37 -22.70 -20.80
N LYS A 1054 41.52 -23.72 -19.94
CA LYS A 1054 41.98 -25.08 -20.31
C LYS A 1054 40.87 -26.14 -20.29
N SER A 1055 39.65 -25.80 -19.86
CA SER A 1055 38.48 -26.69 -19.98
C SER A 1055 37.79 -26.54 -21.33
N GLY A 1056 37.02 -27.54 -21.76
CA GLY A 1056 36.30 -27.52 -23.05
C GLY A 1056 35.26 -26.39 -23.22
N ASP A 1057 34.92 -25.66 -22.14
CA ASP A 1057 34.16 -24.41 -22.17
C ASP A 1057 35.03 -23.30 -21.53
N PRO A 1058 35.50 -22.31 -22.31
CA PRO A 1058 36.43 -21.28 -21.83
C PRO A 1058 35.80 -20.28 -20.86
N HIS A 1059 34.47 -20.16 -20.84
CA HIS A 1059 33.75 -19.23 -19.96
C HIS A 1059 33.33 -19.88 -18.64
N ARG A 1060 33.52 -21.20 -18.48
CA ARG A 1060 33.08 -21.91 -17.28
C ARG A 1060 33.86 -21.47 -16.04
N ILE A 1061 33.12 -21.15 -14.98
CA ILE A 1061 33.69 -20.76 -13.70
C ILE A 1061 34.11 -21.99 -12.90
N GLN A 1062 35.32 -21.90 -12.35
CA GLN A 1062 35.87 -22.79 -11.33
C GLN A 1062 36.10 -21.97 -10.06
N TRP A 1063 35.65 -22.49 -8.92
CA TRP A 1063 35.84 -21.86 -7.62
C TRP A 1063 37.22 -22.20 -7.07
N MET A 1064 38.06 -21.18 -6.89
CA MET A 1064 39.45 -21.32 -6.49
C MET A 1064 39.59 -21.14 -4.96
N PRO A 1065 40.33 -22.00 -4.23
CA PRO A 1065 40.47 -21.91 -2.77
C PRO A 1065 41.17 -20.63 -2.29
N VAL A 1066 40.87 -20.15 -1.08
CA VAL A 1066 41.40 -18.91 -0.47
C VAL A 1066 42.93 -18.74 -0.61
N ASN A 1067 43.69 -19.83 -0.46
CA ASN A 1067 45.17 -19.79 -0.43
C ASN A 1067 45.84 -19.84 -1.83
N SER A 1068 45.07 -19.73 -2.91
CA SER A 1068 45.58 -19.88 -4.28
C SER A 1068 46.14 -18.60 -4.91
N GLY A 1069 46.13 -17.48 -4.18
CA GLY A 1069 46.75 -16.22 -4.62
C GLY A 1069 45.87 -15.36 -5.53
N PHE A 1070 44.55 -15.54 -5.47
CA PHE A 1070 43.60 -14.70 -6.21
C PHE A 1070 43.10 -13.56 -5.31
N GLU A 1071 43.05 -12.36 -5.87
CA GLU A 1071 42.56 -11.16 -5.20
C GLU A 1071 41.44 -10.53 -6.02
N VAL A 1072 40.47 -9.91 -5.35
CA VAL A 1072 39.34 -9.22 -5.99
C VAL A 1072 39.38 -7.76 -5.56
N GLU A 1073 39.45 -6.86 -6.54
CA GLU A 1073 39.51 -5.42 -6.31
C GLU A 1073 38.50 -4.71 -7.21
N ARG A 1074 37.80 -3.72 -6.65
CA ARG A 1074 37.01 -2.80 -7.46
C ARG A 1074 37.90 -1.66 -7.92
N VAL A 1075 38.12 -1.56 -9.22
CA VAL A 1075 38.92 -0.50 -9.81
C VAL A 1075 37.98 0.60 -10.29
N HIS A 1076 38.22 1.81 -9.81
CA HIS A 1076 37.57 3.03 -10.29
C HIS A 1076 38.52 3.76 -11.22
N ASP A 1077 38.06 4.14 -12.40
CA ASP A 1077 38.87 4.97 -13.27
C ASP A 1077 38.93 6.41 -12.73
N SER A 1078 40.06 7.07 -12.92
CA SER A 1078 40.34 8.40 -12.37
C SER A 1078 39.43 9.51 -12.93
N ASN A 1079 38.75 9.23 -14.06
CA ASN A 1079 37.69 10.05 -14.60
C ASN A 1079 36.35 9.68 -13.95
N LYS A 1080 35.70 10.64 -13.27
CA LYS A 1080 34.40 10.50 -12.56
C LYS A 1080 33.20 10.04 -13.42
N SER A 1081 33.41 9.73 -14.70
CA SER A 1081 32.37 9.36 -15.67
C SER A 1081 32.14 7.86 -15.81
N ASP A 1082 33.01 7.00 -15.29
CA ASP A 1082 32.90 5.55 -15.47
C ASP A 1082 32.36 4.83 -14.21
N CYS A 1083 31.58 3.76 -14.42
CA CYS A 1083 31.05 2.88 -13.38
C CYS A 1083 32.13 2.04 -12.68
N GLY A 1084 33.34 2.03 -13.25
CA GLY A 1084 34.45 1.18 -12.86
C GLY A 1084 34.20 -0.28 -13.25
N TYR A 1085 35.11 -1.16 -12.83
CA TYR A 1085 35.01 -2.58 -13.08
C TYR A 1085 35.47 -3.39 -11.87
N LEU A 1086 34.99 -4.63 -11.77
CA LEU A 1086 35.46 -5.58 -10.78
C LEU A 1086 36.57 -6.42 -11.41
N GLU A 1087 37.76 -6.40 -10.81
CA GLU A 1087 38.94 -7.11 -11.30
C GLU A 1087 39.28 -8.27 -10.35
N VAL A 1088 39.40 -9.47 -10.91
CA VAL A 1088 39.96 -10.65 -10.24
C VAL A 1088 41.37 -10.86 -10.78
N ARG A 1089 42.38 -10.75 -9.92
CA ARG A 1089 43.80 -10.87 -10.30
C ARG A 1089 44.41 -12.13 -9.71
N ASN A 1090 45.14 -12.88 -10.52
CA ASN A 1090 46.01 -13.96 -10.05
C ASN A 1090 47.40 -13.41 -9.74
N SER A 1091 47.76 -13.29 -8.45
CA SER A 1091 49.07 -12.81 -8.01
C SER A 1091 50.25 -13.66 -8.51
N ARG A 1092 50.03 -14.94 -8.87
CA ARG A 1092 51.09 -15.86 -9.30
C ARG A 1092 51.36 -15.81 -10.81
N THR A 1093 50.31 -15.65 -11.62
CA THR A 1093 50.43 -15.63 -13.09
C THR A 1093 50.32 -14.22 -13.69
N SER A 1094 49.91 -13.22 -12.89
CA SER A 1094 49.54 -11.87 -13.34
C SER A 1094 48.39 -11.83 -14.36
N GLU A 1095 47.66 -12.93 -14.54
CA GLU A 1095 46.44 -12.95 -15.33
C GLU A 1095 45.30 -12.25 -14.61
N VAL A 1096 44.42 -11.63 -15.39
CA VAL A 1096 43.36 -10.77 -14.89
C VAL A 1096 42.04 -11.11 -15.56
N GLN A 1097 40.98 -11.17 -14.77
CA GLN A 1097 39.60 -11.33 -15.22
C GLN A 1097 38.79 -10.10 -14.79
N ARG A 1098 38.03 -9.51 -15.72
CA ARG A 1098 37.25 -8.28 -15.48
C ARG A 1098 35.76 -8.53 -15.65
N TYR A 1099 34.97 -7.87 -14.81
CA TYR A 1099 33.51 -7.80 -14.93
C TYR A 1099 33.09 -6.33 -14.95
N THR A 1100 32.33 -5.97 -15.97
CA THR A 1100 31.84 -4.62 -16.22
C THR A 1100 30.31 -4.59 -16.20
N ILE A 1101 29.72 -3.40 -16.10
CA ILE A 1101 28.26 -3.26 -16.22
C ILE A 1101 27.86 -3.61 -17.66
N PHE A 1102 26.73 -4.28 -17.78
CA PHE A 1102 26.16 -4.82 -19.02
C PHE A 1102 26.91 -6.02 -19.64
N ASP A 1103 27.85 -6.63 -18.93
CA ASP A 1103 28.35 -7.94 -19.33
C ASP A 1103 27.25 -9.01 -19.14
N HIS A 1104 27.17 -9.95 -20.09
CA HIS A 1104 26.32 -11.12 -19.99
C HIS A 1104 27.01 -12.24 -19.23
N VAL A 1105 26.32 -12.80 -18.24
CA VAL A 1105 26.81 -13.88 -17.39
C VAL A 1105 25.74 -14.94 -17.23
N THR A 1106 26.15 -16.21 -17.21
CA THR A 1106 25.21 -17.31 -16.92
C THR A 1106 25.20 -17.60 -15.44
N VAL A 1107 24.02 -17.54 -14.83
CA VAL A 1107 23.78 -17.80 -13.42
C VAL A 1107 22.95 -19.06 -13.20
N GLY A 1108 23.28 -19.81 -12.16
CA GLY A 1108 22.48 -20.89 -11.61
C GLY A 1108 21.54 -20.36 -10.54
N ILE A 1109 20.26 -20.73 -10.62
CA ILE A 1109 19.21 -20.32 -9.70
C ILE A 1109 18.96 -21.46 -8.70
N GLN A 1110 19.28 -21.20 -7.44
CA GLN A 1110 19.04 -22.10 -6.32
C GLN A 1110 18.01 -21.51 -5.37
N VAL A 1111 17.20 -22.36 -4.74
CA VAL A 1111 16.25 -21.94 -3.71
C VAL A 1111 16.96 -21.98 -2.37
N ALA A 1112 16.92 -20.87 -1.65
CA ALA A 1112 17.40 -20.77 -0.28
C ALA A 1112 16.20 -20.92 0.65
N GLU A 1113 16.07 -22.09 1.27
CA GLU A 1113 15.06 -22.34 2.27
C GLU A 1113 15.49 -21.76 3.62
N SER A 1114 14.52 -21.28 4.40
CA SER A 1114 14.75 -20.81 5.76
C SER A 1114 13.57 -21.20 6.63
N ALA A 1115 13.85 -21.69 7.83
CA ALA A 1115 12.81 -21.93 8.83
C ALA A 1115 12.18 -20.62 9.35
N ALA A 1116 12.97 -19.55 9.42
CA ALA A 1116 12.57 -18.27 10.01
C ALA A 1116 12.10 -17.22 9.00
N HIS A 1117 12.57 -17.27 7.76
CA HIS A 1117 12.27 -16.25 6.74
C HIS A 1117 11.52 -16.86 5.56
N GLY A 1118 11.02 -16.01 4.65
CA GLY A 1118 10.44 -16.46 3.39
C GLY A 1118 11.49 -17.12 2.48
N LEU A 1119 11.01 -17.93 1.53
CA LEU A 1119 11.86 -18.55 0.51
C LEU A 1119 12.63 -17.48 -0.27
N GLY A 1120 13.94 -17.67 -0.40
CA GLY A 1120 14.82 -16.80 -1.18
C GLY A 1120 15.32 -17.49 -2.44
N LEU A 1121 15.80 -16.70 -3.40
CA LEU A 1121 16.56 -17.19 -4.54
C LEU A 1121 18.03 -16.80 -4.40
N ARG A 1122 18.93 -17.77 -4.53
CA ARG A 1122 20.37 -17.58 -4.57
C ARG A 1122 20.85 -17.72 -6.01
N LEU A 1123 21.61 -16.72 -6.47
CA LEU A 1123 22.21 -16.74 -7.81
C LEU A 1123 23.69 -17.09 -7.69
N GLN A 1124 24.09 -18.20 -8.30
CA GLN A 1124 25.49 -18.64 -8.36
C GLN A 1124 26.06 -18.41 -9.76
N LEU A 1125 27.25 -17.84 -9.87
CA LEU A 1125 27.91 -17.66 -11.16
C LEU A 1125 28.37 -19.01 -11.74
N ILE A 1126 27.92 -19.34 -12.95
CA ILE A 1126 28.28 -20.59 -13.68
C ILE A 1126 29.24 -20.29 -14.83
N ARG A 1127 28.94 -19.26 -15.64
CA ARG A 1127 29.82 -18.80 -16.72
C ARG A 1127 30.13 -17.33 -16.54
N GLY A 1128 31.37 -16.95 -16.83
CA GLY A 1128 31.82 -15.56 -16.82
C GLY A 1128 31.28 -14.76 -18.02
N PRO A 1129 31.83 -13.55 -18.24
CA PRO A 1129 31.41 -12.67 -19.33
C PRO A 1129 31.51 -13.36 -20.69
N HIS A 1130 30.45 -13.30 -21.49
CA HIS A 1130 30.39 -13.82 -22.86
C HIS A 1130 29.52 -12.91 -23.76
N GLN A 1131 29.53 -13.14 -25.08
CA GLN A 1131 28.68 -12.36 -26.00
C GLN A 1131 27.25 -12.93 -26.01
N SER A 1132 26.26 -12.04 -26.13
CA SER A 1132 24.82 -12.39 -26.15
C SER A 1132 24.46 -13.44 -27.21
N THR A 1133 25.23 -13.55 -28.30
CA THR A 1133 25.02 -14.50 -29.41
C THR A 1133 25.63 -15.90 -29.21
N GLU A 1134 26.45 -16.13 -28.18
CA GLU A 1134 27.15 -17.42 -27.97
C GLU A 1134 26.36 -18.41 -27.09
N ALA A 1135 25.18 -18.03 -26.62
CA ALA A 1135 24.29 -18.93 -25.90
C ALA A 1135 23.63 -19.92 -26.88
N SER A 1136 23.98 -21.20 -26.78
CA SER A 1136 23.24 -22.28 -27.46
C SER A 1136 21.78 -22.27 -26.98
N PRO A 1137 20.76 -22.17 -27.85
CA PRO A 1137 19.39 -22.37 -27.44
C PRO A 1137 19.28 -23.78 -26.87
N MET A 1138 18.90 -23.88 -25.60
CA MET A 1138 18.65 -25.15 -24.93
C MET A 1138 17.56 -25.90 -25.70
N LYS A 1139 17.88 -27.10 -26.20
CA LYS A 1139 16.95 -28.00 -26.90
C LYS A 1139 15.78 -28.37 -25.97
N ILE A 1140 14.70 -27.62 -26.04
CA ILE A 1140 13.37 -28.04 -25.61
C ILE A 1140 12.72 -28.78 -26.80
N SER A 1141 11.74 -29.65 -26.57
CA SER A 1141 11.18 -30.55 -27.59
C SER A 1141 10.85 -29.84 -28.92
N LYS A 1142 11.42 -30.36 -30.02
CA LYS A 1142 11.43 -29.75 -31.35
C LYS A 1142 10.04 -29.42 -31.95
N GLU A 1143 8.98 -30.05 -31.47
CA GLU A 1143 7.63 -29.85 -32.01
C GLU A 1143 6.91 -28.60 -31.48
N SER A 1144 7.31 -28.06 -30.30
CA SER A 1144 6.69 -26.86 -29.71
C SER A 1144 7.43 -25.57 -30.08
N GLU A 1145 8.76 -25.65 -30.30
CA GLU A 1145 9.58 -24.50 -30.72
C GLU A 1145 9.41 -24.18 -32.21
N GLN A 1146 9.35 -25.16 -33.13
CA GLN A 1146 9.28 -24.83 -34.57
C GLN A 1146 8.03 -24.01 -34.95
N MET A 1147 6.86 -24.30 -34.36
CA MET A 1147 5.64 -23.53 -34.63
C MET A 1147 5.62 -22.15 -33.95
N LYS A 1148 6.29 -21.98 -32.81
CA LYS A 1148 6.32 -20.69 -32.09
C LYS A 1148 7.43 -19.78 -32.58
N THR A 1149 8.62 -20.32 -32.86
CA THR A 1149 9.77 -19.53 -33.30
C THR A 1149 9.58 -19.03 -34.72
N GLU A 1150 9.00 -19.81 -35.64
CA GLU A 1150 8.66 -19.31 -36.99
C GLU A 1150 7.58 -18.22 -36.95
N LEU A 1151 6.61 -18.32 -36.02
CA LEU A 1151 5.58 -17.31 -35.86
C LEU A 1151 6.13 -16.02 -35.23
N ILE A 1152 6.94 -16.13 -34.17
CA ILE A 1152 7.58 -15.02 -33.46
C ILE A 1152 8.58 -14.29 -34.36
N GLU A 1153 9.41 -15.03 -35.10
CA GLU A 1153 10.39 -14.46 -36.01
C GLU A 1153 9.70 -13.79 -37.21
N SER A 1154 8.55 -14.30 -37.66
CA SER A 1154 7.75 -13.63 -38.70
C SER A 1154 7.13 -12.32 -38.21
N VAL A 1155 6.61 -12.28 -36.98
CA VAL A 1155 5.94 -11.10 -36.41
C VAL A 1155 6.96 -10.03 -36.01
N GLN A 1156 8.11 -10.42 -35.44
CA GLN A 1156 9.19 -9.49 -35.10
C GLN A 1156 9.85 -8.89 -36.36
N ASN A 1157 10.00 -9.68 -37.43
CA ASN A 1157 10.47 -9.17 -38.73
C ASN A 1157 9.44 -8.27 -39.40
N LEU A 1158 8.14 -8.49 -39.19
CA LEU A 1158 7.07 -7.62 -39.66
C LEU A 1158 7.02 -6.30 -38.88
N ASP A 1159 7.20 -6.33 -37.56
CA ASP A 1159 7.16 -5.13 -36.72
C ASP A 1159 8.40 -4.25 -36.91
N SER A 1160 9.59 -4.86 -37.05
CA SER A 1160 10.82 -4.13 -37.40
C SER A 1160 10.75 -3.50 -38.80
N LYS A 1161 10.16 -4.19 -39.79
CA LYS A 1161 9.87 -3.60 -41.10
C LYS A 1161 8.85 -2.46 -41.03
N ARG A 1162 7.84 -2.53 -40.15
CA ARG A 1162 6.86 -1.45 -39.92
C ARG A 1162 7.49 -0.23 -39.26
N ARG A 1163 8.38 -0.43 -38.28
CA ARG A 1163 9.14 0.66 -37.64
C ARG A 1163 10.09 1.35 -38.63
N GLN A 1164 10.77 0.59 -39.49
CA GLN A 1164 11.60 1.15 -40.56
C GLN A 1164 10.77 1.90 -41.61
N LYS A 1165 9.57 1.40 -41.95
CA LYS A 1165 8.65 2.08 -42.85
C LYS A 1165 8.13 3.39 -42.25
N ARG A 1166 7.75 3.41 -40.97
CA ARG A 1166 7.35 4.63 -40.25
C ARG A 1166 8.49 5.64 -40.15
N ALA A 1167 9.71 5.20 -39.83
CA ALA A 1167 10.88 6.08 -39.79
C ALA A 1167 11.22 6.69 -41.17
N PHE A 1168 10.99 5.94 -42.25
CA PHE A 1168 11.16 6.41 -43.62
C PHE A 1168 10.05 7.38 -44.05
N GLU A 1169 8.79 7.11 -43.67
CA GLU A 1169 7.65 8.01 -43.88
C GLU A 1169 7.80 9.30 -43.07
N GLU A 1170 8.30 9.23 -41.83
CA GLU A 1170 8.64 10.37 -40.98
C GLU A 1170 9.74 11.25 -41.58
N GLN A 1171 10.79 10.65 -42.14
CA GLN A 1171 11.86 11.37 -42.86
C GLN A 1171 11.36 12.02 -44.15
N GLN A 1172 10.40 11.40 -44.85
CA GLN A 1172 9.79 12.00 -46.04
C GLN A 1172 8.87 13.18 -45.71
N THR A 1173 8.10 13.12 -44.61
CA THR A 1173 7.30 14.26 -44.14
C THR A 1173 8.17 15.44 -43.67
N ILE A 1174 9.32 15.18 -43.04
CA ILE A 1174 10.25 16.26 -42.63
C ILE A 1174 10.93 16.93 -43.83
N SER A 1175 11.08 16.23 -44.97
CA SER A 1175 11.69 16.80 -46.18
C SER A 1175 10.75 17.63 -47.07
N ASN A 1176 9.43 17.58 -46.83
CA ASN A 1176 8.43 18.31 -47.62
C ASN A 1176 7.90 19.59 -46.94
N ASP A 1177 8.32 19.87 -45.70
CA ASP A 1177 8.03 21.13 -45.00
C ASP A 1177 9.26 22.08 -45.05
N GLU A 1178 9.65 22.50 -46.26
CA GLU A 1178 10.35 23.78 -46.41
C GLU A 1178 9.31 24.90 -46.53
N VAL A 1179 8.83 25.42 -45.40
CA VAL A 1179 8.07 26.68 -45.34
C VAL A 1179 8.57 27.57 -44.21
N GLU A 1180 9.25 28.63 -44.64
CA GLU A 1180 9.43 29.98 -44.05
C GLU A 1180 9.70 30.09 -42.54
N LEU A 1181 10.99 30.22 -42.21
CA LEU A 1181 11.47 30.89 -41.00
C LEU A 1181 10.97 32.35 -40.98
N VAL A 1182 9.80 32.58 -40.38
CA VAL A 1182 9.32 33.92 -40.05
C VAL A 1182 10.05 34.42 -38.79
N ASP A 1183 10.73 35.54 -38.95
CA ASP A 1183 11.57 36.20 -37.95
C ASP A 1183 10.80 36.49 -36.65
N GLN A 1184 11.24 35.89 -35.54
CA GLN A 1184 10.59 35.98 -34.22
C GLN A 1184 10.44 37.43 -33.74
N ASP A 1185 11.32 38.32 -34.18
CA ASP A 1185 11.31 39.74 -33.82
C ASP A 1185 10.11 40.48 -34.43
N VAL A 1186 9.59 40.04 -35.59
CA VAL A 1186 8.41 40.64 -36.22
C VAL A 1186 7.12 40.25 -35.50
N LEU A 1187 7.07 39.02 -34.94
CA LEU A 1187 5.92 38.55 -34.16
C LEU A 1187 5.86 39.26 -32.80
N ILE A 1188 7.01 39.50 -32.17
CA ILE A 1188 7.13 40.27 -30.93
C ILE A 1188 6.73 41.73 -31.16
N ALA A 1189 7.16 42.34 -32.27
CA ALA A 1189 6.76 43.70 -32.62
C ALA A 1189 5.23 43.85 -32.78
N ARG A 1190 4.56 42.89 -33.44
CA ARG A 1190 3.09 42.88 -33.60
C ARG A 1190 2.34 42.67 -32.28
N LEU A 1191 2.89 41.92 -31.33
CA LEU A 1191 2.31 41.76 -29.99
C LEU A 1191 2.34 43.07 -29.19
N HIS A 1192 3.28 43.97 -29.47
CA HIS A 1192 3.43 45.26 -28.80
C HIS A 1192 2.70 46.42 -29.46
N GLU A 1193 1.99 46.21 -30.58
CA GLU A 1193 1.17 47.24 -31.19
C GLU A 1193 -0.02 47.64 -30.29
N PRO A 1194 -0.40 48.93 -30.22
CA PRO A 1194 -1.47 49.42 -29.34
C PRO A 1194 -2.86 48.80 -29.59
N GLY A 1195 -3.06 48.18 -30.76
CA GLY A 1195 -4.29 47.48 -31.14
C GLY A 1195 -4.26 45.96 -30.90
N SER A 1196 -3.12 45.38 -30.48
CA SER A 1196 -3.00 43.93 -30.32
C SER A 1196 -3.86 43.40 -29.17
N MET A 1197 -4.33 42.16 -29.29
CA MET A 1197 -5.05 41.43 -28.23
C MET A 1197 -4.29 41.43 -26.90
N TYR A 1198 -2.94 41.40 -26.95
CA TYR A 1198 -2.09 41.47 -25.76
C TYR A 1198 -2.20 42.84 -25.05
N HIS A 1199 -2.27 43.94 -25.80
CA HIS A 1199 -2.42 45.27 -25.22
C HIS A 1199 -3.84 45.50 -24.65
N GLN A 1200 -4.87 44.97 -25.33
CA GLN A 1200 -6.26 45.01 -24.85
C GLN A 1200 -6.45 44.20 -23.56
N PHE A 1201 -5.85 43.01 -23.50
CA PHE A 1201 -5.89 42.15 -22.30
C PHE A 1201 -5.17 42.79 -21.10
N ARG A 1202 -4.04 43.48 -21.35
CA ARG A 1202 -3.29 44.17 -20.29
C ARG A 1202 -4.02 45.42 -19.77
N LYS A 1203 -4.82 46.08 -20.61
CA LYS A 1203 -5.69 47.20 -20.22
C LYS A 1203 -6.85 46.73 -19.34
N LEU A 1204 -7.50 45.62 -19.70
CA LEU A 1204 -8.54 44.97 -18.88
C LEU A 1204 -8.05 44.58 -17.48
N LEU A 1205 -6.80 44.13 -17.36
CA LEU A 1205 -6.19 43.81 -16.06
C LEU A 1205 -5.89 45.04 -15.19
N ARG A 1206 -5.66 46.21 -15.79
CA ARG A 1206 -5.46 47.47 -15.04
C ARG A 1206 -6.77 48.11 -14.60
N ASP A 1207 -7.81 48.06 -15.45
CA ASP A 1207 -9.10 48.68 -15.12
C ASP A 1207 -9.84 47.90 -14.00
N ASN A 1208 -9.58 46.60 -13.82
CA ASN A 1208 -10.13 45.80 -12.72
C ASN A 1208 -9.42 45.97 -11.36
N THR A 1209 -8.31 46.71 -11.28
CA THR A 1209 -7.57 46.91 -10.02
C THR A 1209 -7.82 48.28 -9.37
N GLN A 1210 -8.64 49.15 -9.96
CA GLN A 1210 -8.92 50.50 -9.42
C GLN A 1210 -10.29 50.70 -8.76
N THR A 1211 -11.18 49.69 -8.70
CA THR A 1211 -12.55 49.85 -8.16
C THR A 1211 -12.83 49.16 -6.82
N ALA A 1212 -11.81 48.80 -6.05
CA ALA A 1212 -12.01 48.29 -4.70
C ALA A 1212 -10.96 48.84 -3.74
N ILE A 1213 -11.22 50.03 -3.18
CA ILE A 1213 -10.92 50.48 -1.80
C ILE A 1213 -11.53 51.89 -1.66
N ALA A 1214 -12.63 51.99 -0.92
CA ALA A 1214 -13.05 53.21 -0.26
C ALA A 1214 -13.41 52.82 1.18
N PRO A 1215 -12.77 53.40 2.21
CA PRO A 1215 -13.16 53.18 3.59
C PRO A 1215 -14.11 54.31 4.04
N ASP A 1216 -15.25 53.99 4.66
CA ASP A 1216 -15.74 54.74 5.83
C ASP A 1216 -17.03 54.14 6.44
N GLN A 1217 -16.93 53.91 7.76
CA GLN A 1217 -17.89 54.25 8.83
C GLN A 1217 -19.35 53.77 8.76
N ALA A 1218 -19.65 52.71 9.53
CA ALA A 1218 -20.57 52.71 10.70
C ALA A 1218 -20.68 51.29 11.28
#